data_AF-A0A948F9K4-F1
#
_entry.id   AF-A0A948F9K4-F1
#
_cell.length_a   1.000
_cell.length_b   1.000
_cell.length_c   1.000
_cell.angle_alpha   90.00
_cell.angle_beta   90.00
_cell.angle_gamma   90.00
#
_symmetry.space_group_name_H-M   'P 1'
#
loop_
_entity.id
_entity.type
_entity.pdbx_description
1 polymer ?
#
loop_
_entity_poly.entity_id
_entity_poly.type
_entity_poly.pdbx_seq_one_letter_code
_entity_poly.pdbx_strand_id
1 'polypeptide(L)'
;MEFHCANCGFSRDIGSSHAGKDILCPECRKTVHLPSIDSSVISPDPPINSPGAVFCCKSCGFLRKAPLKYLNRSAKCPVCKSRGQVLSLAEVVREREEQKNREGSVKALGRVGSKALHHTVSFWQKPVVWTSIVLCLAITLAGYFGLTGQLSLFSLKKLSANVPVAQDHRYKNADVPIGRDRLLEVQAILNTTRDLSGYDLSRINFATLDLRGVNLKGTDLRDSDLSESILQGVDLRGADLSNANLQNSAMSEAKLSSAVFKNAQMGGADLSNADLSGADLQGAIMTRVSLLDADLRDAKLAGAVLEETDFTGSDCRGANFLKAVFVRTNLSRANLSEAIIDHVNLTAANLYKTNLAGASMQNADLSGVDLVNTKLENSNLSGANLYGVDLSGADIRMADLTGADLSKSKLTKSFFMRAVLKGANLHDVDLGQGNLKFTDLQDADLSGANLEKADLSGANLTNANLTGARMSKCILAKANLSSANLTNAVLSDADLGSKAVLIKANLTNCDLRRADLRGADLSKANLTGADLSQARLNMAQLDHAYLNQANLTQAVLTNANMSNADLKGANLTGINLTAAHNLKLENLRSAVLSDVKMTRFDLRNANLINANLAYSDLSSVDLTNADLSNADLTKANLHDADLRWANLTNAKLQGADLSGANLNDADLNRANLSQAVMVKTSLVNVRNLDKAISVQSFAGNDSLESKGKYKLDGLAGQKTAVVNTSGLTAPDETKKIKIWSLDVESYGLVKEDFENMDELSLAYEGLSEVEVNLLKHQMFSNDGNGVVYQAGASLGVLYSVNFIPGNVTIPIEIKWVSPDKKIINSRLKSVNYCQRQVDAFQLPAKDQGVKGTWEVQFFYQGKNIGEQRINVLKKTVRQVAVNQQSDKMSFSTSRGLSDSKKRSVR
;
A
#
# COMPACT_ATOMS: atom_id res chain seq x y z
N MET A 1 15.07 -12.77 24.93
CA MET A 1 14.29 -13.62 25.86
C MET A 1 13.06 -13.96 25.05
N GLU A 2 12.78 -15.22 24.80
CA GLU A 2 11.76 -15.56 23.79
C GLU A 2 10.36 -15.51 24.42
N PHE A 3 9.51 -14.61 23.96
CA PHE A 3 8.08 -14.62 24.28
C PHE A 3 7.48 -15.82 23.58
N HIS A 4 6.82 -16.72 24.31
CA HIS A 4 6.09 -17.84 23.74
C HIS A 4 4.69 -17.91 24.32
N CYS A 5 3.67 -17.84 23.46
CA CYS A 5 2.28 -17.97 23.86
C CYS A 5 1.84 -19.43 23.77
N ALA A 6 1.63 -20.07 24.91
CA ALA A 6 1.17 -21.46 24.96
C ALA A 6 -0.24 -21.69 24.36
N ASN A 7 -1.06 -20.63 24.17
CA ASN A 7 -2.41 -20.75 23.62
C ASN A 7 -2.45 -20.79 22.08
N CYS A 8 -1.58 -20.07 21.38
CA CYS A 8 -1.59 -20.01 19.91
C CYS A 8 -0.25 -20.40 19.26
N GLY A 9 0.77 -20.70 20.06
CA GLY A 9 2.10 -21.10 19.58
C GLY A 9 2.97 -19.94 19.09
N PHE A 10 2.48 -18.70 19.15
CA PHE A 10 3.22 -17.50 18.75
C PHE A 10 4.52 -17.35 19.55
N SER A 11 5.67 -17.28 18.85
CA SER A 11 6.96 -16.98 19.47
C SER A 11 7.60 -15.74 18.86
N ARG A 12 8.17 -14.88 19.70
CA ARG A 12 8.94 -13.71 19.28
C ARG A 12 10.02 -13.36 20.30
N ASP A 13 11.20 -13.00 19.82
CA ASP A 13 12.26 -12.55 20.71
C ASP A 13 11.92 -11.15 21.27
N ILE A 14 11.78 -11.06 22.59
CA ILE A 14 11.55 -9.82 23.33
C ILE A 14 12.79 -9.51 24.17
N GLY A 15 13.27 -8.28 24.11
CA GLY A 15 14.44 -7.86 24.89
C GLY A 15 14.23 -8.08 26.40
N SER A 16 15.32 -8.17 27.16
CA SER A 16 15.31 -8.45 28.61
C SER A 16 14.56 -7.44 29.47
N SER A 17 14.13 -6.30 28.92
CA SER A 17 13.32 -5.27 29.59
C SER A 17 11.89 -5.71 29.98
N HIS A 18 11.49 -6.91 29.56
CA HIS A 18 10.16 -7.48 29.73
C HIS A 18 10.11 -8.68 30.69
N ALA A 19 11.25 -9.06 31.28
CA ALA A 19 11.30 -10.13 32.27
C ALA A 19 10.44 -9.78 33.50
N GLY A 20 9.64 -10.73 34.00
CA GLY A 20 8.76 -10.55 35.16
C GLY A 20 7.48 -9.73 34.91
N LYS A 21 7.11 -9.44 33.65
CA LYS A 21 5.91 -8.66 33.30
C LYS A 21 4.87 -9.48 32.55
N ASP A 22 3.62 -9.05 32.67
CA ASP A 22 2.46 -9.62 32.00
C ASP A 22 2.31 -8.98 30.64
N ILE A 23 2.29 -9.80 29.60
CA ILE A 23 2.20 -9.31 28.23
C ILE A 23 1.04 -9.99 27.53
N LEU A 24 0.20 -9.18 26.87
CA LEU A 24 -0.88 -9.68 26.02
C LEU A 24 -0.29 -10.23 24.72
N CYS A 25 -0.65 -11.46 24.38
CA CYS A 25 -0.29 -12.05 23.09
C CYS A 25 -0.88 -11.21 21.94
N PRO A 26 -0.08 -10.75 20.96
CA PRO A 26 -0.57 -9.94 19.85
C PRO A 26 -1.62 -10.65 18.98
N GLU A 27 -1.57 -11.98 18.95
CA GLU A 27 -2.36 -12.81 18.04
C GLU A 27 -3.68 -13.27 18.67
N CYS A 28 -3.66 -13.71 19.93
CA CYS A 28 -4.87 -14.21 20.61
C CYS A 28 -5.36 -13.34 21.78
N ARG A 29 -4.67 -12.23 22.08
CA ARG A 29 -4.97 -11.29 23.18
C ARG A 29 -5.14 -11.90 24.57
N LYS A 30 -4.60 -13.10 24.81
CA LYS A 30 -4.51 -13.67 26.16
C LYS A 30 -3.22 -13.23 26.86
N THR A 31 -3.31 -13.00 28.16
CA THR A 31 -2.19 -12.58 29.02
C THR A 31 -1.22 -13.74 29.24
N VAL A 32 0.08 -13.47 29.07
CA VAL A 32 1.17 -14.42 29.31
C VAL A 32 2.13 -13.80 30.33
N HIS A 33 2.33 -14.49 31.46
CA HIS A 33 3.33 -14.14 32.47
C HIS A 33 4.71 -14.62 32.03
N LEU A 34 5.70 -13.72 32.08
CA LEU A 34 7.10 -14.06 31.79
C LEU A 34 7.90 -14.23 33.09
N PRO A 35 8.73 -15.28 33.22
CA PRO A 35 9.53 -15.50 34.42
C PRO A 35 10.58 -14.39 34.61
N SER A 36 10.84 -14.05 35.87
CA SER A 36 11.88 -13.11 36.28
C SER A 36 13.28 -13.73 36.11
N ILE A 37 14.27 -12.95 35.65
CA ILE A 37 15.67 -13.40 35.62
C ILE A 37 16.32 -13.03 36.95
N ASP A 38 16.79 -14.03 37.68
CA ASP A 38 17.56 -13.84 38.92
C ASP A 38 19.03 -13.48 38.58
N SER A 39 19.54 -12.41 39.20
CA SER A 39 20.82 -11.77 38.85
C SER A 39 22.06 -12.41 39.50
N SER A 40 21.97 -13.65 39.97
CA SER A 40 23.01 -14.31 40.78
C SER A 40 23.91 -15.31 40.02
N VAL A 41 23.79 -15.43 38.70
CA VAL A 41 24.66 -16.33 37.91
C VAL A 41 25.29 -15.59 36.73
N ILE A 42 26.36 -14.84 37.00
CA ILE A 42 27.36 -14.46 35.99
C ILE A 42 28.74 -14.81 36.57
N SER A 43 29.24 -16.00 36.21
CA SER A 43 30.67 -16.31 36.24
C SER A 43 31.33 -15.86 34.93
N PRO A 44 32.62 -15.47 34.94
CA PRO A 44 33.29 -14.85 33.80
C PRO A 44 33.79 -15.88 32.77
N ASP A 45 33.71 -15.44 31.51
CA ASP A 45 34.39 -15.90 30.28
C ASP A 45 34.12 -17.30 29.68
N PRO A 46 33.76 -17.37 28.38
CA PRO A 46 34.02 -18.51 27.51
C PRO A 46 35.12 -18.22 26.45
N PRO A 47 35.75 -19.27 25.89
CA PRO A 47 37.08 -19.21 25.29
C PRO A 47 37.13 -18.67 23.85
N ILE A 48 38.27 -18.06 23.53
CA ILE A 48 38.74 -17.72 22.18
C ILE A 48 39.00 -19.01 21.38
N ASN A 49 38.24 -19.25 20.30
CA ASN A 49 38.77 -19.78 19.03
C ASN A 49 37.68 -19.92 17.94
N SER A 50 37.53 -18.88 17.10
CA SER A 50 37.14 -18.93 15.67
C SER A 50 37.06 -17.48 15.12
N PRO A 51 37.78 -17.11 14.04
CA PRO A 51 37.78 -15.72 13.56
C PRO A 51 36.47 -15.39 12.85
N GLY A 52 35.52 -14.77 13.54
CA GLY A 52 34.28 -14.28 12.94
C GLY A 52 34.43 -12.87 12.37
N ALA A 53 33.85 -12.58 11.21
CA ALA A 53 33.61 -11.21 10.76
C ALA A 53 32.18 -10.78 11.11
N VAL A 54 31.94 -9.49 11.30
CA VAL A 54 30.65 -8.94 11.71
C VAL A 54 30.37 -7.69 10.87
N PHE A 55 29.20 -7.65 10.25
CA PHE A 55 28.67 -6.44 9.64
C PHE A 55 28.23 -5.47 10.74
N CYS A 56 28.75 -4.25 10.72
CA CYS A 56 28.47 -3.17 11.66
C CYS A 56 27.91 -1.94 10.92
N CYS A 57 26.75 -1.46 11.37
CA CYS A 57 26.18 -0.19 10.91
C CYS A 57 26.48 0.93 11.90
N LYS A 58 27.30 1.91 11.51
CA LYS A 58 27.67 3.04 12.38
C LYS A 58 26.50 3.98 12.70
N SER A 59 25.49 4.06 11.84
CA SER A 59 24.36 4.99 12.04
C SER A 59 23.32 4.51 13.06
N CYS A 60 23.16 3.19 13.23
CA CYS A 60 22.12 2.64 14.13
C CYS A 60 22.62 1.54 15.07
N GLY A 61 23.92 1.21 15.04
CA GLY A 61 24.53 0.19 15.90
C GLY A 61 24.16 -1.26 15.53
N PHE A 62 23.49 -1.50 14.39
CA PHE A 62 23.10 -2.84 13.98
C PHE A 62 24.32 -3.73 13.68
N LEU A 63 24.35 -4.91 14.30
CA LEU A 63 25.42 -5.91 14.15
C LEU A 63 24.86 -7.24 13.63
N ARG A 64 25.54 -7.85 12.66
CA ARG A 64 25.18 -9.19 12.15
C ARG A 64 26.44 -9.99 11.81
N LYS A 65 26.52 -11.25 12.25
CA LYS A 65 27.60 -12.16 11.84
C LYS A 65 27.69 -12.25 10.32
N ALA A 66 28.90 -12.12 9.80
CA ALA A 66 29.21 -12.14 8.39
C ALA A 66 30.36 -13.14 8.10
N PRO A 67 30.33 -13.85 6.96
CA PRO A 67 31.46 -14.68 6.54
C PRO A 67 32.73 -13.85 6.31
N LEU A 68 33.89 -14.37 6.72
CA LEU A 68 35.22 -13.74 6.55
C LEU A 68 35.51 -13.24 5.13
N LYS A 69 34.99 -13.93 4.10
CA LYS A 69 35.14 -13.52 2.69
C LYS A 69 34.59 -12.12 2.36
N TYR A 70 33.80 -11.52 3.26
CA TYR A 70 33.24 -10.19 3.10
C TYR A 70 33.94 -9.13 3.96
N LEU A 71 35.03 -9.47 4.64
CA LEU A 71 35.83 -8.51 5.42
C LEU A 71 36.19 -7.27 4.58
N ASN A 72 36.05 -6.09 5.18
CA ASN A 72 36.23 -4.77 4.57
C ASN A 72 35.28 -4.40 3.43
N ARG A 73 34.23 -5.21 3.16
CA ARG A 73 33.17 -4.82 2.22
C ARG A 73 32.08 -4.02 2.92
N SER A 74 31.51 -3.06 2.18
CA SER A 74 30.36 -2.26 2.64
C SER A 74 29.04 -2.76 2.03
N ALA A 75 27.97 -2.71 2.81
CA ALA A 75 26.61 -3.06 2.36
C ALA A 75 25.59 -2.13 3.03
N LYS A 76 24.40 -1.97 2.42
CA LYS A 76 23.32 -1.20 3.04
C LYS A 76 22.78 -1.94 4.27
N CYS A 77 22.64 -1.22 5.38
CA CYS A 77 22.07 -1.74 6.60
C CYS A 77 20.60 -2.15 6.36
N PRO A 78 20.19 -3.36 6.75
CA PRO A 78 18.80 -3.79 6.57
C PRO A 78 17.80 -2.94 7.37
N VAL A 79 18.26 -2.34 8.49
CA VAL A 79 17.46 -1.54 9.42
C VAL A 79 17.30 -0.09 8.95
N CYS A 80 18.39 0.68 8.87
CA CYS A 80 18.34 2.12 8.59
C CYS A 80 18.75 2.51 7.16
N LYS A 81 19.03 1.51 6.30
CA LYS A 81 19.47 1.67 4.89
C LYS A 81 20.79 2.43 4.67
N SER A 82 21.38 3.04 5.70
CA SER A 82 22.72 3.64 5.64
C SER A 82 23.82 2.59 5.43
N ARG A 83 25.01 3.03 5.02
CA ARG A 83 26.11 2.13 4.63
C ARG A 83 26.82 1.60 5.88
N GLY A 84 26.83 0.29 6.07
CA GLY A 84 27.63 -0.41 7.10
C GLY A 84 28.82 -1.15 6.49
N GLN A 85 29.75 -1.61 7.33
CA GLN A 85 30.97 -2.31 6.94
C GLN A 85 31.12 -3.63 7.67
N VAL A 86 31.72 -4.62 7.02
CA VAL A 86 32.08 -5.90 7.65
C VAL A 86 33.50 -5.81 8.21
N LEU A 87 33.62 -5.94 9.54
CA LEU A 87 34.88 -5.85 10.28
C LEU A 87 35.19 -7.18 10.98
N SER A 88 36.45 -7.42 11.33
CA SER A 88 36.84 -8.59 12.10
C SER A 88 36.35 -8.47 13.55
N LEU A 89 36.16 -9.59 14.25
CA LEU A 89 35.74 -9.56 15.66
C LEU A 89 36.70 -8.73 16.53
N ALA A 90 38.01 -8.78 16.26
CA ALA A 90 39.02 -7.98 16.94
C ALA A 90 38.87 -6.47 16.67
N GLU A 91 38.52 -6.08 15.44
CA GLU A 91 38.24 -4.68 15.10
C GLU A 91 36.93 -4.19 15.72
N VAL A 92 35.89 -5.04 15.76
CA VAL A 92 34.62 -4.69 16.41
C VAL A 92 34.77 -4.61 17.93
N VAL A 93 35.60 -5.45 18.54
CA VAL A 93 35.92 -5.37 19.97
C VAL A 93 36.74 -4.13 20.27
N ARG A 94 37.75 -3.77 19.47
CA ARG A 94 38.45 -2.48 19.60
C ARG A 94 37.52 -1.29 19.41
N GLU A 95 36.67 -1.29 18.38
CA GLU A 95 35.70 -0.20 18.15
C GLU A 95 34.68 -0.13 19.29
N ARG A 96 34.25 -1.27 19.87
CA ARG A 96 33.37 -1.31 21.05
C ARG A 96 34.06 -0.96 22.34
N GLU A 97 35.35 -1.25 22.50
CA GLU A 97 36.14 -0.78 23.64
C GLU A 97 36.39 0.71 23.52
N GLU A 98 36.60 1.25 22.31
CA GLU A 98 36.61 2.68 22.06
C GLU A 98 35.23 3.31 22.28
N GLN A 99 34.13 2.64 21.89
CA GLN A 99 32.76 3.10 22.14
C GLN A 99 32.35 2.97 23.60
N LYS A 100 32.75 1.91 24.31
CA LYS A 100 32.55 1.75 25.77
C LYS A 100 33.49 2.62 26.57
N ASN A 101 34.68 2.95 26.07
CA ASN A 101 35.52 3.97 26.68
C ASN A 101 34.93 5.35 26.42
N ARG A 102 34.26 5.59 25.28
CA ARG A 102 33.44 6.79 25.04
C ARG A 102 32.19 6.82 25.92
N GLU A 103 31.42 5.73 26.02
CA GLU A 103 30.16 5.63 26.79
C GLU A 103 30.39 5.48 28.30
N GLY A 104 31.49 4.84 28.71
CA GLY A 104 31.96 4.72 30.09
C GLY A 104 32.55 6.03 30.59
N SER A 105 33.23 6.78 29.71
CA SER A 105 33.56 8.20 29.98
C SER A 105 32.29 9.05 30.09
N VAL A 106 31.26 8.79 29.28
CA VAL A 106 29.96 9.49 29.34
C VAL A 106 29.14 9.12 30.60
N LYS A 107 29.22 7.87 31.10
CA LYS A 107 28.53 7.45 32.33
C LYS A 107 29.26 7.83 33.62
N ALA A 108 30.59 7.97 33.60
CA ALA A 108 31.33 8.58 34.71
C ALA A 108 31.16 10.12 34.77
N LEU A 109 30.67 10.75 33.69
CA LEU A 109 30.33 12.18 33.63
C LEU A 109 28.85 12.50 33.95
N GLY A 110 27.98 11.49 34.09
CA GLY A 110 26.54 11.68 34.36
C GLY A 110 26.13 11.80 35.83
N ARG A 111 27.08 11.78 36.77
CA ARG A 111 26.82 11.88 38.22
C ARG A 111 27.77 12.84 38.96
N VAL A 112 28.07 14.00 38.40
CA VAL A 112 28.35 15.23 39.17
C VAL A 112 27.91 16.41 38.31
N GLY A 113 27.11 17.32 38.87
CA GLY A 113 26.42 18.37 38.12
C GLY A 113 27.30 19.30 37.28
N SER A 114 26.64 19.85 36.26
CA SER A 114 26.75 21.25 35.81
C SER A 114 28.08 21.95 36.13
N LYS A 115 29.03 21.92 35.18
CA LYS A 115 29.90 23.05 34.81
C LYS A 115 30.87 22.64 33.70
N ALA A 116 30.94 23.54 32.72
CA ALA A 116 32.06 23.80 31.81
C ALA A 116 32.41 22.75 30.74
N LEU A 117 32.03 23.14 29.51
CA LEU A 117 32.89 23.30 28.35
C LEU A 117 33.47 22.05 27.68
N HIS A 118 33.14 21.96 26.38
CA HIS A 118 34.09 21.69 25.32
C HIS A 118 35.54 21.98 25.77
N HIS A 119 36.33 20.92 25.65
CA HIS A 119 37.78 20.88 25.49
C HIS A 119 38.68 21.05 26.72
N THR A 120 39.33 19.93 27.07
CA THR A 120 40.77 19.94 27.33
C THR A 120 41.47 19.62 26.01
N VAL A 121 42.44 20.38 25.54
CA VAL A 121 43.52 21.05 26.28
C VAL A 121 43.17 22.52 26.55
N SER A 122 43.14 23.06 27.78
CA SER A 122 43.79 22.66 29.04
C SER A 122 43.12 23.22 30.31
N PHE A 123 42.96 22.34 31.31
CA PHE A 123 43.20 22.54 32.77
C PHE A 123 42.46 23.64 33.58
N TRP A 124 41.49 23.23 34.43
CA TRP A 124 41.49 23.27 35.93
C TRP A 124 40.05 23.22 36.54
N GLN A 125 39.74 22.10 37.25
CA GLN A 125 38.94 21.87 38.49
C GLN A 125 37.44 22.28 38.70
N LYS A 126 36.70 21.38 39.39
CA LYS A 126 35.31 21.41 39.95
C LYS A 126 35.21 22.21 41.31
N PRO A 127 34.11 22.20 42.11
CA PRO A 127 32.72 22.68 41.93
C PRO A 127 32.18 23.56 43.11
N VAL A 128 31.08 24.32 42.92
CA VAL A 128 30.14 24.74 44.00
C VAL A 128 28.73 24.89 43.39
N VAL A 129 27.78 24.11 43.92
CA VAL A 129 26.31 24.21 43.77
C VAL A 129 25.79 24.23 45.20
N TRP A 130 25.23 25.33 45.73
CA TRP A 130 24.41 25.32 46.97
C TRP A 130 23.57 26.61 47.24
N THR A 131 23.40 27.59 46.33
CA THR A 131 22.75 28.89 46.69
C THR A 131 21.49 29.31 45.90
N SER A 132 21.04 28.58 44.88
CA SER A 132 19.92 29.06 44.03
C SER A 132 18.51 28.70 44.52
N ILE A 133 18.36 27.91 45.60
CA ILE A 133 17.04 27.51 46.12
C ILE A 133 16.41 28.58 47.04
N VAL A 134 17.19 29.55 47.54
CA VAL A 134 16.69 30.57 48.48
C VAL A 134 16.10 31.81 47.78
N LEU A 135 16.47 32.09 46.53
CA LEU A 135 16.05 33.32 45.84
C LEU A 135 14.66 33.22 45.17
N CYS A 136 14.21 32.02 44.79
CA CYS A 136 12.87 31.81 44.23
C CYS A 136 11.74 31.88 45.28
N LEU A 137 12.07 31.71 46.57
CA LEU A 137 11.12 31.87 47.68
C LEU A 137 10.93 33.33 48.11
N ALA A 138 11.85 34.23 47.76
CA ALA A 138 11.75 35.65 48.13
C ALA A 138 10.90 36.47 47.15
N ILE A 139 10.91 36.11 45.86
CA ILE A 139 10.17 36.85 44.81
C ILE A 139 8.67 36.55 44.86
N THR A 140 8.29 35.35 45.32
CA THR A 140 6.88 34.98 45.54
C THR A 140 6.26 35.61 46.79
N LEU A 141 7.08 36.05 47.77
CA LEU A 141 6.63 36.73 48.98
C LEU A 141 6.50 38.27 48.81
N ALA A 142 7.28 38.87 47.91
CA ALA A 142 7.25 40.32 47.68
C ALA A 142 6.05 40.79 46.81
N GLY A 143 5.46 39.91 46.01
CA GLY A 143 4.22 40.20 45.27
C GLY A 143 2.97 40.27 46.14
N TYR A 144 3.01 39.75 47.37
CA TYR A 144 1.83 39.61 48.23
C TYR A 144 1.52 40.86 49.08
N PHE A 145 2.44 41.83 49.19
CA PHE A 145 2.31 42.99 50.09
C PHE A 145 2.23 44.37 49.43
N GLY A 146 2.01 44.43 48.11
CA GLY A 146 1.51 45.62 47.39
C GLY A 146 1.96 47.00 47.91
N LEU A 147 3.19 47.41 47.60
CA LEU A 147 3.65 48.79 47.76
C LEU A 147 4.43 49.22 46.51
N THR A 148 3.73 49.93 45.62
CA THR A 148 4.33 50.77 44.59
C THR A 148 4.69 52.12 45.22
N GLY A 149 5.92 52.60 45.01
CA GLY A 149 6.24 53.98 45.35
C GLY A 149 7.71 54.24 45.62
N GLN A 150 8.33 54.93 44.65
CA GLN A 150 9.55 55.75 44.77
C GLN A 150 10.85 55.01 45.12
N LEU A 151 11.84 55.17 44.24
CA LEU A 151 13.15 55.76 44.59
C LEU A 151 13.99 55.87 43.32
N SER A 152 14.03 57.09 42.79
CA SER A 152 15.04 57.58 41.87
C SER A 152 16.38 57.77 42.59
N LEU A 153 17.47 57.63 41.82
CA LEU A 153 18.81 58.16 42.09
C LEU A 153 19.51 57.62 43.36
N PHE A 154 20.29 56.56 43.22
CA PHE A 154 21.60 56.50 43.87
C PHE A 154 22.61 55.71 43.02
N SER A 155 23.75 56.36 42.80
CA SER A 155 24.95 55.93 42.12
C SER A 155 25.48 54.59 42.65
N LEU A 156 25.63 53.58 41.78
CA LEU A 156 26.37 52.34 42.04
C LEU A 156 27.67 52.31 41.22
N LYS A 157 28.64 53.12 41.65
CA LYS A 157 30.05 52.74 41.55
C LYS A 157 30.30 51.65 42.59
N LYS A 158 30.96 50.57 42.17
CA LYS A 158 31.41 49.41 42.95
C LYS A 158 30.31 48.42 43.38
N LEU A 159 30.02 47.48 42.49
CA LEU A 159 29.90 46.05 42.79
C LEU A 159 29.87 45.27 41.46
N SER A 160 30.95 45.37 40.69
CA SER A 160 31.26 44.47 39.58
C SER A 160 32.66 43.93 39.81
N ALA A 161 32.77 42.97 40.73
CA ALA A 161 33.96 42.14 40.86
C ALA A 161 33.52 40.68 40.76
N ASN A 162 34.00 40.05 39.68
CA ASN A 162 34.09 38.61 39.44
C ASN A 162 32.82 37.88 38.98
N VAL A 163 32.54 38.01 37.69
CA VAL A 163 32.07 36.89 36.84
C VAL A 163 32.99 36.86 35.61
N PRO A 164 33.65 35.74 35.27
CA PRO A 164 34.62 35.73 34.18
C PRO A 164 33.88 35.74 32.83
N VAL A 165 34.06 36.83 32.09
CA VAL A 165 33.88 36.87 30.65
C VAL A 165 34.89 35.90 30.04
N ALA A 166 34.42 34.88 29.33
CA ALA A 166 35.28 34.04 28.50
C ALA A 166 35.80 34.89 27.34
N GLN A 167 37.00 35.43 27.48
CA GLN A 167 37.79 35.95 26.37
C GLN A 167 38.30 34.75 25.55
N ASP A 168 37.71 34.48 24.39
CA ASP A 168 38.50 34.18 23.19
C ASP A 168 37.62 34.21 21.92
N HIS A 169 37.71 35.31 21.17
CA HIS A 169 38.24 35.26 19.82
C HIS A 169 38.81 36.64 19.50
N ARG A 170 40.13 36.70 19.48
CA ARG A 170 40.91 37.84 18.99
C ARG A 170 40.42 38.21 17.59
N TYR A 171 39.66 39.29 17.46
CA TYR A 171 39.91 40.25 16.39
C TYR A 171 41.35 40.71 16.61
N LYS A 172 42.29 40.11 15.89
CA LYS A 172 43.60 40.72 15.74
C LYS A 172 43.35 42.04 15.04
N ASN A 173 43.38 43.12 15.82
CA ASN A 173 43.62 44.46 15.31
C ASN A 173 44.84 44.37 14.39
N ALA A 174 44.60 44.41 13.08
CA ALA A 174 45.54 45.05 12.21
C ALA A 174 45.42 46.53 12.56
N ASP A 175 46.43 47.04 13.27
CA ASP A 175 46.63 48.47 13.50
C ASP A 175 46.65 49.19 12.14
N VAL A 176 45.50 49.71 11.75
CA VAL A 176 45.41 50.86 10.85
C VAL A 176 45.03 52.01 11.78
N PRO A 177 45.88 53.04 11.94
CA PRO A 177 45.52 54.18 12.78
C PRO A 177 44.28 54.83 12.18
N ILE A 178 43.13 54.67 12.85
CA ILE A 178 41.97 55.53 12.64
C ILE A 178 42.50 56.95 12.86
N GLY A 179 42.40 57.80 11.83
CA GLY A 179 42.90 59.16 11.93
C GLY A 179 42.31 59.85 13.16
N ARG A 180 43.16 60.29 14.10
CA ARG A 180 42.75 61.01 15.31
C ARG A 180 41.85 62.21 14.95
N ASP A 181 42.08 62.80 13.79
CA ASP A 181 41.29 63.90 13.24
C ASP A 181 39.84 63.49 12.94
N ARG A 182 39.63 62.27 12.41
CA ARG A 182 38.29 61.73 12.13
C ARG A 182 37.49 61.51 13.42
N LEU A 183 38.14 61.06 14.49
CA LEU A 183 37.50 60.92 15.80
C LEU A 183 37.12 62.27 16.42
N LEU A 184 37.99 63.27 16.30
CA LEU A 184 37.74 64.62 16.80
C LEU A 184 36.61 65.32 16.02
N GLU A 185 36.57 65.13 14.69
CA GLU A 185 35.50 65.64 13.83
C GLU A 185 34.14 65.04 14.21
N VAL A 186 34.07 63.72 14.33
CA VAL A 186 32.84 63.01 14.76
C VAL A 186 32.40 63.49 16.15
N GLN A 187 33.33 63.65 17.09
CA GLN A 187 33.01 64.17 18.43
C GLN A 187 32.47 65.60 18.39
N ALA A 188 33.02 66.47 17.53
CA ALA A 188 32.53 67.84 17.36
C ALA A 188 31.11 67.87 16.78
N ILE A 189 30.81 67.03 15.80
CA ILE A 189 29.47 66.91 15.18
C ILE A 189 28.45 66.38 16.19
N LEU A 190 28.80 65.35 16.97
CA LEU A 190 27.92 64.78 18.02
C LEU A 190 27.56 65.79 19.12
N ASN A 191 28.44 66.76 19.38
CA ASN A 191 28.21 67.84 20.34
C ASN A 191 27.47 69.06 19.75
N THR A 192 27.22 69.07 18.45
CA THR A 192 26.59 70.20 17.74
C THR A 192 25.36 69.75 16.95
N THR A 193 25.50 69.52 15.64
CA THR A 193 24.38 69.26 14.72
C THR A 193 23.79 67.87 14.87
N ARG A 194 24.57 66.90 15.37
CA ARG A 194 24.21 65.47 15.42
C ARG A 194 23.79 64.91 14.04
N ASP A 195 24.27 65.52 12.96
CA ASP A 195 24.07 65.03 11.60
C ASP A 195 25.39 64.51 11.04
N LEU A 196 25.48 63.19 10.98
CA LEU A 196 26.61 62.45 10.46
C LEU A 196 26.26 61.79 9.11
N SER A 197 25.17 62.17 8.45
CA SER A 197 24.72 61.50 7.23
C SER A 197 25.80 61.49 6.13
N GLY A 198 25.99 60.32 5.51
CA GLY A 198 26.98 60.11 4.44
C GLY A 198 28.45 60.04 4.87
N TYR A 199 28.76 60.17 6.16
CA TYR A 199 30.14 60.11 6.66
C TYR A 199 30.74 58.69 6.59
N ASP A 200 32.05 58.62 6.40
CA ASP A 200 32.85 57.41 6.65
C ASP A 200 33.18 57.29 8.14
N LEU A 201 32.43 56.43 8.80
CA LEU A 201 32.54 56.09 10.21
C LEU A 201 33.12 54.68 10.42
N SER A 202 33.67 54.06 9.36
CA SER A 202 34.14 52.68 9.40
C SER A 202 35.23 52.48 10.45
N ARG A 203 35.19 51.34 11.16
CA ARG A 203 36.12 50.96 12.23
C ARG A 203 36.12 51.89 13.45
N ILE A 204 35.22 52.86 13.55
CA ILE A 204 35.13 53.72 14.73
C ILE A 204 34.44 52.94 15.86
N ASN A 205 34.87 53.20 17.10
CA ASN A 205 34.23 52.67 18.29
C ASN A 205 33.21 53.67 18.84
N PHE A 206 31.94 53.32 18.72
CA PHE A 206 30.76 53.98 19.28
C PHE A 206 30.13 53.20 20.44
N ALA A 207 30.82 52.18 20.97
CA ALA A 207 30.27 51.33 22.01
C ALA A 207 29.81 52.16 23.22
N THR A 208 28.68 51.79 23.81
CA THR A 208 28.05 52.44 24.97
C THR A 208 27.56 53.89 24.77
N LEU A 209 27.70 54.47 23.57
CA LEU A 209 27.30 55.86 23.32
C LEU A 209 25.79 56.02 23.18
N ASP A 210 25.29 57.18 23.61
CA ASP A 210 23.92 57.62 23.35
C ASP A 210 23.85 58.41 22.05
N LEU A 211 23.37 57.73 21.02
CA LEU A 211 23.23 58.23 19.66
C LEU A 211 21.78 58.58 19.33
N ARG A 212 20.88 58.67 20.31
CA ARG A 212 19.51 59.12 20.07
C ARG A 212 19.49 60.49 19.38
N GLY A 213 18.59 60.62 18.40
CA GLY A 213 18.44 61.83 17.60
C GLY A 213 19.59 62.12 16.64
N VAL A 214 20.60 61.25 16.53
CA VAL A 214 21.67 61.39 15.52
C VAL A 214 21.14 60.92 14.16
N ASN A 215 21.44 61.68 13.11
CA ASN A 215 21.20 61.25 11.73
C ASN A 215 22.44 60.52 11.20
N LEU A 216 22.32 59.21 10.98
CA LEU A 216 23.35 58.32 10.42
C LEU A 216 22.94 57.80 9.04
N LYS A 217 22.07 58.52 8.33
CA LYS A 217 21.59 58.10 7.02
C LYS A 217 22.75 57.97 6.03
N GLY A 218 22.85 56.81 5.36
CA GLY A 218 23.85 56.56 4.32
C GLY A 218 25.30 56.56 4.80
N THR A 219 25.56 56.45 6.10
CA THR A 219 26.94 56.37 6.63
C THR A 219 27.59 55.04 6.32
N ASP A 220 28.91 55.04 6.17
CA ASP A 220 29.72 53.82 6.21
C ASP A 220 30.13 53.52 7.65
N LEU A 221 29.54 52.49 8.24
CA LEU A 221 29.79 51.98 9.59
C LEU A 221 30.47 50.61 9.56
N ARG A 222 31.08 50.22 8.43
CA ARG A 222 31.70 48.89 8.29
C ARG A 222 32.76 48.65 9.35
N ASP A 223 32.79 47.44 9.88
CA ASP A 223 33.74 46.99 10.92
C ASP A 223 33.74 47.87 12.20
N SER A 224 32.70 48.68 12.43
CA SER A 224 32.60 49.57 13.60
C SER A 224 32.06 48.83 14.82
N ASP A 225 32.38 49.33 16.02
CA ASP A 225 31.85 48.80 17.27
C ASP A 225 30.76 49.73 17.81
N LEU A 226 29.51 49.29 17.76
CA LEU A 226 28.32 49.94 18.30
C LEU A 226 27.70 49.13 19.45
N SER A 227 28.45 48.21 20.05
CA SER A 227 27.93 47.37 21.13
C SER A 227 27.43 48.21 22.32
N GLU A 228 26.31 47.79 22.91
CA GLU A 228 25.67 48.45 24.06
C GLU A 228 25.29 49.93 23.83
N SER A 229 25.30 50.41 22.59
CA SER A 229 24.91 51.79 22.26
C SER A 229 23.40 51.99 22.29
N ILE A 230 22.96 53.23 22.53
CA ILE A 230 21.55 53.63 22.49
C ILE A 230 21.27 54.30 21.14
N LEU A 231 20.57 53.58 20.28
CA LEU A 231 20.23 53.92 18.89
C LEU A 231 18.71 54.03 18.69
N GLN A 232 17.93 54.18 19.76
CA GLN A 232 16.47 54.28 19.68
C GLN A 232 16.04 55.42 18.75
N GLY A 233 15.20 55.10 17.76
CA GLY A 233 14.64 56.06 16.80
C GLY A 233 15.64 56.66 15.80
N VAL A 234 16.89 56.19 15.77
CA VAL A 234 17.96 56.73 14.91
C VAL A 234 17.67 56.48 13.44
N ASP A 235 18.05 57.45 12.59
CA ASP A 235 17.97 57.32 11.14
C ASP A 235 19.26 56.73 10.57
N LEU A 236 19.20 55.46 10.17
CA LEU A 236 20.29 54.67 9.59
C LEU A 236 19.94 54.20 8.17
N ARG A 237 18.99 54.85 7.51
CA ARG A 237 18.49 54.41 6.20
C ARG A 237 19.64 54.38 5.18
N GLY A 238 19.83 53.23 4.55
CA GLY A 238 20.91 53.02 3.58
C GLY A 238 22.34 53.04 4.15
N ALA A 239 22.52 53.03 5.48
CA ALA A 239 23.85 52.92 6.08
C ALA A 239 24.45 51.53 5.86
N ASP A 240 25.78 51.44 5.77
CA ASP A 240 26.52 50.18 5.65
C ASP A 240 27.13 49.78 6.99
N LEU A 241 26.50 48.84 7.69
CA LEU A 241 26.94 48.23 8.95
C LEU A 241 27.55 46.84 8.74
N SER A 242 28.11 46.55 7.56
CA SER A 242 28.72 45.24 7.31
C SER A 242 29.83 44.93 8.31
N ASN A 243 29.81 43.72 8.88
CA ASN A 243 30.70 43.26 9.94
C ASN A 243 30.71 44.10 11.23
N ALA A 244 29.78 45.04 11.40
CA ALA A 244 29.72 45.86 12.61
C ALA A 244 29.35 45.01 13.84
N ASN A 245 29.86 45.39 15.01
CA ASN A 245 29.44 44.84 16.29
C ASN A 245 28.30 45.69 16.87
N LEU A 246 27.11 45.12 16.99
CA LEU A 246 25.89 45.75 17.48
C LEU A 246 25.30 44.98 18.67
N GLN A 247 26.12 44.13 19.31
CA GLN A 247 25.66 43.29 20.43
C GLN A 247 25.04 44.15 21.53
N ASN A 248 23.87 43.73 22.03
CA ASN A 248 23.13 44.40 23.10
C ASN A 248 22.80 45.89 22.87
N SER A 249 22.83 46.36 21.61
CA SER A 249 22.44 47.74 21.30
C SER A 249 20.92 47.93 21.38
N ALA A 250 20.49 49.11 21.83
CA ALA A 250 19.07 49.47 21.92
C ALA A 250 18.67 50.23 20.65
N MET A 251 18.08 49.54 19.68
CA MET A 251 17.73 50.04 18.34
C MET A 251 16.22 50.07 18.10
N SER A 252 15.41 50.08 19.16
CA SER A 252 13.95 50.13 19.04
C SER A 252 13.53 51.36 18.22
N GLU A 253 12.53 51.20 17.35
CA GLU A 253 12.01 52.27 16.47
C GLU A 253 13.03 52.87 15.48
N ALA A 254 14.22 52.28 15.33
CA ALA A 254 15.22 52.77 14.39
C ALA A 254 14.75 52.65 12.93
N LYS A 255 15.15 53.62 12.09
CA LYS A 255 14.86 53.62 10.65
C LYS A 255 16.05 53.02 9.91
N LEU A 256 15.92 51.77 9.50
CA LEU A 256 16.97 50.94 8.93
C LEU A 256 16.64 50.49 7.50
N SER A 257 15.65 51.12 6.85
CA SER A 257 15.24 50.76 5.50
C SER A 257 16.44 50.76 4.55
N SER A 258 16.63 49.67 3.82
CA SER A 258 17.76 49.46 2.89
C SER A 258 19.16 49.54 3.50
N ALA A 259 19.30 49.50 4.82
CA ALA A 259 20.61 49.41 5.47
C ALA A 259 21.27 48.04 5.23
N VAL A 260 22.60 47.98 5.25
CA VAL A 260 23.38 46.77 5.00
C VAL A 260 23.97 46.26 6.31
N PHE A 261 23.65 45.04 6.71
CA PHE A 261 24.09 44.37 7.94
C PHE A 261 24.84 43.07 7.65
N LYS A 262 25.50 42.96 6.49
CA LYS A 262 26.15 41.70 6.08
C LYS A 262 27.15 41.25 7.13
N ASN A 263 26.98 40.04 7.65
CA ASN A 263 27.79 39.45 8.71
C ASN A 263 27.89 40.30 10.00
N ALA A 264 26.98 41.24 10.23
CA ALA A 264 26.96 42.04 11.45
C ALA A 264 26.65 41.16 12.68
N GLN A 265 27.21 41.51 13.84
CA GLN A 265 26.98 40.81 15.09
C GLN A 265 25.95 41.57 15.92
N MET A 266 24.70 41.13 15.95
CA MET A 266 23.59 41.83 16.63
C MET A 266 23.08 41.06 17.85
N GLY A 267 23.84 40.11 18.39
CA GLY A 267 23.38 39.26 19.49
C GLY A 267 22.82 40.08 20.68
N GLY A 268 21.57 39.81 21.07
CA GLY A 268 20.89 40.52 22.16
C GLY A 268 20.40 41.94 21.86
N ALA A 269 20.53 42.44 20.63
CA ALA A 269 20.04 43.77 20.28
C ALA A 269 18.49 43.84 20.31
N ASP A 270 17.98 45.02 20.65
CA ASP A 270 16.55 45.32 20.61
C ASP A 270 16.22 46.12 19.34
N LEU A 271 15.52 45.50 18.39
CA LEU A 271 15.05 46.09 17.14
C LEU A 271 13.51 46.15 17.10
N SER A 272 12.86 46.18 18.27
CA SER A 272 11.40 46.26 18.35
C SER A 272 10.87 47.50 17.63
N ASN A 273 9.82 47.34 16.82
CA ASN A 273 9.20 48.39 16.02
C ASN A 273 10.15 49.10 15.02
N ALA A 274 11.32 48.53 14.73
CA ALA A 274 12.24 49.11 13.75
C ALA A 274 11.77 48.86 12.31
N ASP A 275 12.12 49.76 11.41
CA ASP A 275 11.89 49.62 9.96
C ASP A 275 13.14 49.08 9.29
N LEU A 276 13.19 47.77 9.03
CA LEU A 276 14.22 47.07 8.28
C LEU A 276 13.77 46.72 6.86
N SER A 277 12.79 47.43 6.29
CA SER A 277 12.31 47.14 4.95
C SER A 277 13.44 47.21 3.91
N GLY A 278 13.60 46.16 3.12
CA GLY A 278 14.67 46.02 2.12
C GLY A 278 16.10 45.91 2.67
N ALA A 279 16.29 45.78 3.99
CA ALA A 279 17.62 45.69 4.60
C ALA A 279 18.35 44.40 4.19
N ASP A 280 19.68 44.47 4.09
CA ASP A 280 20.55 43.34 3.70
C ASP A 280 21.25 42.73 4.92
N LEU A 281 20.61 41.74 5.54
CA LEU A 281 21.04 41.03 6.75
C LEU A 281 21.73 39.68 6.43
N GLN A 282 22.27 39.51 5.23
CA GLN A 282 22.89 38.24 4.82
C GLN A 282 24.03 37.84 5.77
N GLY A 283 23.97 36.61 6.28
CA GLY A 283 24.97 36.07 7.21
C GLY A 283 25.04 36.75 8.58
N ALA A 284 24.11 37.67 8.90
CA ALA A 284 24.11 38.36 10.18
C ALA A 284 23.85 37.40 11.36
N ILE A 285 24.49 37.66 12.49
CA ILE A 285 24.31 36.90 13.73
C ILE A 285 23.30 37.63 14.60
N MET A 286 22.08 37.12 14.67
CA MET A 286 20.93 37.75 15.32
C MET A 286 20.43 36.94 16.54
N THR A 287 21.33 36.21 17.19
CA THR A 287 20.98 35.38 18.35
C THR A 287 20.34 36.23 19.45
N ARG A 288 19.14 35.85 19.91
CA ARG A 288 18.37 36.58 20.96
C ARG A 288 18.05 38.04 20.63
N VAL A 289 17.95 38.40 19.35
CA VAL A 289 17.45 39.72 18.95
C VAL A 289 15.94 39.80 19.15
N SER A 290 15.44 40.97 19.57
CA SER A 290 14.00 41.26 19.52
C SER A 290 13.66 42.02 18.24
N LEU A 291 12.76 41.46 17.41
CA LEU A 291 12.16 42.06 16.23
C LEU A 291 10.64 42.19 16.42
N LEU A 292 10.20 42.38 17.67
CA LEU A 292 8.79 42.53 18.00
C LEU A 292 8.16 43.65 17.17
N ASP A 293 7.11 43.32 16.40
CA ASP A 293 6.38 44.24 15.53
C ASP A 293 7.26 45.04 14.54
N ALA A 294 8.45 44.54 14.21
CA ALA A 294 9.35 45.16 13.24
C ALA A 294 8.89 44.95 11.79
N ASP A 295 9.24 45.88 10.90
CA ASP A 295 9.00 45.76 9.46
C ASP A 295 10.25 45.20 8.77
N LEU A 296 10.17 43.99 8.23
CA LEU A 296 11.22 43.30 7.49
C LEU A 296 10.79 42.99 6.05
N ARG A 297 9.85 43.76 5.48
CA ARG A 297 9.40 43.53 4.10
C ARG A 297 10.57 43.55 3.14
N ASP A 298 10.65 42.54 2.28
CA ASP A 298 11.71 42.37 1.27
C ASP A 298 13.16 42.34 1.84
N ALA A 299 13.31 42.13 3.15
CA ALA A 299 14.62 42.03 3.78
C ALA A 299 15.35 40.74 3.33
N LYS A 300 16.68 40.83 3.22
CA LYS A 300 17.54 39.71 2.79
C LYS A 300 18.21 39.09 4.01
N LEU A 301 17.71 37.96 4.49
CA LEU A 301 18.22 37.22 5.65
C LEU A 301 18.88 35.88 5.27
N ALA A 302 19.33 35.73 4.01
CA ALA A 302 19.93 34.48 3.56
C ALA A 302 21.17 34.12 4.43
N GLY A 303 21.17 32.91 4.99
CA GLY A 303 22.22 32.43 5.90
C GLY A 303 22.31 33.14 7.26
N ALA A 304 21.35 33.98 7.64
CA ALA A 304 21.34 34.62 8.95
C ALA A 304 21.15 33.59 10.09
N VAL A 305 21.75 33.87 11.24
CA VAL A 305 21.61 33.05 12.45
C VAL A 305 20.55 33.68 13.36
N LEU A 306 19.36 33.06 13.41
CA LEU A 306 18.17 33.59 14.08
C LEU A 306 17.83 32.82 15.37
N GLU A 307 18.84 32.23 16.02
CA GLU A 307 18.64 31.42 17.21
C GLU A 307 18.02 32.24 18.35
N GLU A 308 16.91 31.75 18.91
CA GLU A 308 16.16 32.43 19.97
C GLU A 308 15.72 33.88 19.63
N THR A 309 15.67 34.25 18.34
CA THR A 309 15.17 35.57 17.89
C THR A 309 13.65 35.64 18.01
N ASP A 310 13.13 36.80 18.40
CA ASP A 310 11.69 37.05 18.53
C ASP A 310 11.17 37.89 17.35
N PHE A 311 10.43 37.26 16.44
CA PHE A 311 9.73 37.87 15.31
C PHE A 311 8.24 38.09 15.59
N THR A 312 7.82 38.10 16.86
CA THR A 312 6.39 38.18 17.17
C THR A 312 5.74 39.40 16.52
N GLY A 313 4.68 39.18 15.74
CA GLY A 313 3.94 40.24 15.05
C GLY A 313 4.68 40.98 13.93
N SER A 314 5.93 40.60 13.62
CA SER A 314 6.72 41.27 12.59
C SER A 314 6.14 41.06 11.18
N ASP A 315 6.40 42.02 10.30
CA ASP A 315 6.03 41.94 8.89
C ASP A 315 7.22 41.50 8.03
N CYS A 316 7.26 40.22 7.67
CA CYS A 316 8.34 39.62 6.89
C CYS A 316 7.91 39.29 5.45
N ARG A 317 6.93 40.03 4.89
CA ARG A 317 6.45 39.76 3.53
C ARG A 317 7.57 39.87 2.50
N GLY A 318 7.68 38.88 1.61
CA GLY A 318 8.73 38.86 0.58
C GLY A 318 10.16 38.69 1.11
N ALA A 319 10.35 38.53 2.42
CA ALA A 319 11.68 38.40 3.02
C ALA A 319 12.35 37.08 2.61
N ASN A 320 13.65 37.12 2.43
CA ASN A 320 14.44 35.97 1.98
C ASN A 320 15.24 35.35 3.13
N PHE A 321 14.78 34.21 3.64
CA PHE A 321 15.40 33.42 4.70
C PHE A 321 16.12 32.17 4.18
N LEU A 322 16.51 32.13 2.90
CA LEU A 322 17.19 30.98 2.31
C LEU A 322 18.36 30.51 3.19
N LYS A 323 18.30 29.26 3.67
CA LYS A 323 19.30 28.63 4.55
C LYS A 323 19.58 29.36 5.87
N ALA A 324 18.67 30.22 6.35
CA ALA A 324 18.77 30.80 7.68
C ALA A 324 18.58 29.73 8.78
N VAL A 325 19.05 30.03 9.99
CA VAL A 325 19.02 29.09 11.14
C VAL A 325 17.94 29.53 12.13
N PHE A 326 16.86 28.75 12.25
CA PHE A 326 15.67 29.09 13.07
C PHE A 326 15.56 28.33 14.40
N VAL A 327 16.68 28.03 15.06
CA VAL A 327 16.66 27.25 16.31
C VAL A 327 15.94 28.04 17.41
N ARG A 328 14.79 27.52 17.87
CA ARG A 328 13.99 28.12 18.96
C ARG A 328 13.53 29.56 18.66
N THR A 329 13.39 29.91 17.38
CA THR A 329 12.91 31.22 16.94
C THR A 329 11.40 31.34 17.15
N ASN A 330 10.94 32.50 17.61
CA ASN A 330 9.52 32.77 17.79
C ASN A 330 8.97 33.56 16.59
N LEU A 331 8.18 32.92 15.73
CA LEU A 331 7.53 33.53 14.56
C LEU A 331 6.03 33.74 14.78
N SER A 332 5.58 33.67 16.04
CA SER A 332 4.15 33.70 16.34
C SER A 332 3.49 34.99 15.85
N ARG A 333 2.36 34.86 15.16
CA ARG A 333 1.62 35.98 14.54
C ARG A 333 2.41 36.78 13.48
N ALA A 334 3.63 36.38 13.12
CA ALA A 334 4.40 37.04 12.08
C ALA A 334 3.72 36.87 10.71
N ASN A 335 3.92 37.85 9.83
CA ASN A 335 3.47 37.77 8.46
C ASN A 335 4.62 37.37 7.54
N LEU A 336 4.67 36.10 7.14
CA LEU A 336 5.68 35.53 6.25
C LEU A 336 5.10 35.29 4.84
N SER A 337 4.02 35.97 4.46
CA SER A 337 3.45 35.74 3.13
C SER A 337 4.45 36.11 2.03
N GLU A 338 4.56 35.26 1.01
CA GLU A 338 5.53 35.40 -0.09
C GLU A 338 7.01 35.34 0.33
N ALA A 339 7.31 34.97 1.58
CA ALA A 339 8.68 34.81 2.03
C ALA A 339 9.35 33.55 1.43
N ILE A 340 10.68 33.58 1.29
CA ILE A 340 11.49 32.45 0.86
C ILE A 340 12.13 31.80 2.08
N ILE A 341 11.72 30.58 2.42
CA ILE A 341 12.14 29.80 3.59
C ILE A 341 12.62 28.40 3.14
N ASP A 342 13.21 28.34 1.95
CA ASP A 342 13.68 27.09 1.33
C ASP A 342 14.89 26.52 2.06
N HIS A 343 14.95 25.18 2.18
CA HIS A 343 16.04 24.44 2.80
C HIS A 343 16.32 24.81 4.28
N VAL A 344 15.33 25.33 4.97
CA VAL A 344 15.43 25.76 6.37
C VAL A 344 14.93 24.65 7.31
N ASN A 345 15.55 24.53 8.48
CA ASN A 345 15.03 23.71 9.59
C ASN A 345 14.18 24.58 10.53
N LEU A 346 12.88 24.30 10.57
CA LEU A 346 11.87 24.97 11.40
C LEU A 346 11.38 24.10 12.57
N THR A 347 11.94 22.90 12.78
CA THR A 347 11.44 21.90 13.76
C THR A 347 11.26 22.39 15.20
N ALA A 348 12.00 23.43 15.60
CA ALA A 348 11.93 24.03 16.93
C ALA A 348 11.36 25.47 16.93
N ALA A 349 10.85 25.95 15.81
CA ALA A 349 10.29 27.28 15.68
C ALA A 349 8.82 27.31 16.13
N ASN A 350 8.39 28.44 16.70
CA ASN A 350 6.99 28.68 17.01
C ASN A 350 6.29 29.39 15.85
N LEU A 351 5.43 28.67 15.12
CA LEU A 351 4.65 29.18 13.97
C LEU A 351 3.18 29.45 14.32
N TYR A 352 2.84 29.59 15.60
CA TYR A 352 1.46 29.78 16.02
C TYR A 352 0.84 31.04 15.38
N LYS A 353 -0.25 30.83 14.63
CA LYS A 353 -0.99 31.88 13.88
C LYS A 353 -0.14 32.68 12.88
N THR A 354 0.96 32.11 12.41
CA THR A 354 1.80 32.72 11.38
C THR A 354 1.06 32.68 10.03
N ASN A 355 1.23 33.73 9.22
CA ASN A 355 0.72 33.76 7.85
C ASN A 355 1.82 33.31 6.88
N LEU A 356 1.65 32.16 6.24
CA LEU A 356 2.61 31.58 5.27
C LEU A 356 2.02 31.53 3.85
N ALA A 357 0.98 32.32 3.57
CA ALA A 357 0.35 32.35 2.26
C ALA A 357 1.36 32.73 1.16
N GLY A 358 1.44 31.96 0.09
CA GLY A 358 2.39 32.18 -1.01
C GLY A 358 3.87 32.00 -0.66
N ALA A 359 4.21 31.60 0.56
CA ALA A 359 5.61 31.40 0.96
C ALA A 359 6.21 30.18 0.24
N SER A 360 7.50 30.27 -0.10
CA SER A 360 8.29 29.13 -0.57
C SER A 360 8.98 28.47 0.63
N MET A 361 8.76 27.16 0.79
CA MET A 361 9.30 26.30 1.85
C MET A 361 9.81 24.99 1.25
N GLN A 362 10.41 25.07 0.05
CA GLN A 362 10.87 23.91 -0.68
C GLN A 362 11.96 23.19 0.13
N ASN A 363 11.79 21.87 0.31
CA ASN A 363 12.70 21.03 1.09
C ASN A 363 12.97 21.55 2.51
N ALA A 364 12.06 22.35 3.09
CA ALA A 364 12.16 22.76 4.47
C ALA A 364 11.80 21.60 5.41
N ASP A 365 12.37 21.60 6.62
CA ASP A 365 12.02 20.64 7.67
C ASP A 365 11.09 21.30 8.69
N LEU A 366 9.81 20.95 8.62
CA LEU A 366 8.75 21.40 9.52
C LEU A 366 8.31 20.28 10.48
N SER A 367 9.04 19.16 10.54
CA SER A 367 8.62 18.01 11.33
C SER A 367 8.45 18.35 12.82
N GLY A 368 7.35 17.88 13.39
CA GLY A 368 7.01 18.13 14.80
C GLY A 368 6.52 19.54 15.15
N VAL A 369 6.44 20.46 14.17
CA VAL A 369 5.88 21.79 14.40
C VAL A 369 4.35 21.73 14.50
N ASP A 370 3.76 22.62 15.32
CA ASP A 370 2.31 22.84 15.35
C ASP A 370 1.94 23.87 14.28
N LEU A 371 1.17 23.45 13.28
CA LEU A 371 0.65 24.27 12.19
C LEU A 371 -0.88 24.36 12.21
N VAL A 372 -1.52 24.10 13.35
CA VAL A 372 -2.98 24.16 13.48
C VAL A 372 -3.52 25.54 13.08
N ASN A 373 -4.53 25.55 12.20
CA ASN A 373 -5.15 26.76 11.62
C ASN A 373 -4.17 27.73 10.92
N THR A 374 -3.00 27.26 10.48
CA THR A 374 -2.05 28.08 9.73
C THR A 374 -2.57 28.35 8.32
N LYS A 375 -2.26 29.53 7.78
CA LYS A 375 -2.56 29.90 6.39
C LYS A 375 -1.40 29.52 5.49
N LEU A 376 -1.63 28.53 4.63
CA LEU A 376 -0.67 27.98 3.66
C LEU A 376 -1.19 28.09 2.22
N GLU A 377 -2.22 28.91 1.98
CA GLU A 377 -2.81 29.10 0.66
C GLU A 377 -1.74 29.54 -0.36
N ASN A 378 -1.70 28.90 -1.53
CA ASN A 378 -0.73 29.16 -2.60
C ASN A 378 0.76 28.96 -2.21
N SER A 379 1.06 28.35 -1.05
CA SER A 379 2.45 28.10 -0.64
C SER A 379 3.11 26.97 -1.45
N ASN A 380 4.43 26.97 -1.52
CA ASN A 380 5.22 25.89 -2.12
C ASN A 380 5.97 25.12 -1.03
N LEU A 381 5.47 23.94 -0.70
CA LEU A 381 6.01 22.97 0.24
C LEU A 381 6.60 21.74 -0.49
N SER A 382 6.95 21.87 -1.77
CA SER A 382 7.47 20.72 -2.53
C SER A 382 8.74 20.14 -1.88
N GLY A 383 8.75 18.81 -1.72
CA GLY A 383 9.80 18.08 -1.02
C GLY A 383 9.96 18.39 0.48
N ALA A 384 9.08 19.17 1.10
CA ALA A 384 9.17 19.50 2.51
C ALA A 384 8.95 18.27 3.41
N ASN A 385 9.60 18.25 4.56
CA ASN A 385 9.37 17.27 5.61
C ASN A 385 8.31 17.80 6.59
N LEU A 386 7.12 17.23 6.55
CA LEU A 386 5.98 17.53 7.42
C LEU A 386 5.65 16.32 8.31
N TYR A 387 6.59 15.41 8.54
CA TYR A 387 6.35 14.19 9.31
C TYR A 387 5.73 14.47 10.69
N GLY A 388 4.58 13.83 10.96
CA GLY A 388 3.91 13.88 12.25
C GLY A 388 3.39 15.27 12.67
N VAL A 389 3.29 16.22 11.75
CA VAL A 389 2.84 17.58 12.01
C VAL A 389 1.33 17.62 12.27
N ASP A 390 0.87 18.54 13.13
CA ASP A 390 -0.54 18.86 13.27
C ASP A 390 -0.90 20.06 12.37
N LEU A 391 -1.67 19.80 11.33
CA LEU A 391 -2.19 20.74 10.34
C LEU A 391 -3.73 20.76 10.40
N SER A 392 -4.32 20.39 11.55
CA SER A 392 -5.77 20.38 11.71
C SER A 392 -6.36 21.77 11.46
N GLY A 393 -7.39 21.84 10.60
CA GLY A 393 -8.01 23.10 10.18
C GLY A 393 -7.14 24.05 9.36
N ALA A 394 -5.92 23.65 8.97
CA ALA A 394 -5.05 24.49 8.15
C ALA A 394 -5.66 24.74 6.76
N ASP A 395 -5.40 25.93 6.22
CA ASP A 395 -5.80 26.32 4.88
C ASP A 395 -4.66 26.08 3.90
N ILE A 396 -4.73 24.99 3.15
CA ILE A 396 -3.69 24.49 2.24
C ILE A 396 -4.21 24.56 0.79
N ARG A 397 -5.21 25.41 0.52
CA ARG A 397 -5.80 25.54 -0.82
C ARG A 397 -4.74 25.99 -1.81
N MET A 398 -4.74 25.35 -2.99
CA MET A 398 -3.83 25.68 -4.09
C MET A 398 -2.32 25.61 -3.76
N ALA A 399 -1.94 25.02 -2.62
CA ALA A 399 -0.54 24.83 -2.28
C ALA A 399 0.09 23.67 -3.08
N ASP A 400 1.40 23.74 -3.32
CA ASP A 400 2.18 22.66 -3.92
C ASP A 400 2.92 21.89 -2.83
N LEU A 401 2.55 20.62 -2.62
CA LEU A 401 3.19 19.66 -1.73
C LEU A 401 3.74 18.46 -2.50
N THR A 402 4.12 18.65 -3.77
CA THR A 402 4.68 17.61 -4.61
C THR A 402 5.87 16.94 -3.92
N GLY A 403 5.81 15.62 -3.75
CA GLY A 403 6.86 14.83 -3.10
C GLY A 403 7.11 15.13 -1.63
N ALA A 404 6.27 15.91 -0.96
CA ALA A 404 6.40 16.19 0.47
C ALA A 404 6.14 14.94 1.33
N ASP A 405 6.74 14.87 2.51
CA ASP A 405 6.47 13.81 3.50
C ASP A 405 5.50 14.30 4.56
N LEU A 406 4.23 13.90 4.44
CA LEU A 406 3.16 14.16 5.41
C LEU A 406 2.83 12.91 6.25
N SER A 407 3.67 11.88 6.23
CA SER A 407 3.32 10.62 6.90
C SER A 407 3.07 10.83 8.40
N LYS A 408 2.02 10.17 8.90
CA LYS A 408 1.51 10.27 10.28
C LYS A 408 1.06 11.67 10.74
N SER A 409 0.91 12.61 9.82
CA SER A 409 0.42 13.95 10.15
C SER A 409 -1.08 13.93 10.46
N LYS A 410 -1.54 14.95 11.19
CA LYS A 410 -2.97 15.20 11.43
C LYS A 410 -3.44 16.32 10.52
N LEU A 411 -4.41 16.02 9.69
CA LEU A 411 -4.98 16.91 8.68
C LEU A 411 -6.51 16.96 8.80
N THR A 412 -7.04 16.66 9.97
CA THR A 412 -8.49 16.62 10.18
C THR A 412 -9.11 17.99 9.89
N LYS A 413 -10.22 18.00 9.14
CA LYS A 413 -10.95 19.23 8.76
C LYS A 413 -10.13 20.30 8.04
N SER A 414 -9.00 19.93 7.45
CA SER A 414 -8.16 20.83 6.64
C SER A 414 -8.79 21.11 5.26
N PHE A 415 -8.34 22.20 4.63
CA PHE A 415 -8.81 22.62 3.31
C PHE A 415 -7.72 22.44 2.26
N PHE A 416 -7.89 21.46 1.37
CA PHE A 416 -6.94 21.07 0.31
C PHE A 416 -7.43 21.38 -1.11
N MET A 417 -8.50 22.18 -1.24
CA MET A 417 -9.13 22.39 -2.54
C MET A 417 -8.08 22.83 -3.58
N ARG A 418 -7.95 22.06 -4.67
CA ARG A 418 -6.98 22.29 -5.77
C ARG A 418 -5.49 22.27 -5.37
N ALA A 419 -5.13 21.75 -4.20
CA ALA A 419 -3.73 21.52 -3.84
C ALA A 419 -3.10 20.43 -4.71
N VAL A 420 -1.77 20.47 -4.85
CA VAL A 420 -0.98 19.48 -5.59
C VAL A 420 -0.20 18.64 -4.58
N LEU A 421 -0.51 17.35 -4.48
CA LEU A 421 0.15 16.36 -3.61
C LEU A 421 0.72 15.19 -4.45
N LYS A 422 1.13 15.48 -5.68
CA LYS A 422 1.65 14.46 -6.58
C LYS A 422 2.88 13.78 -5.98
N GLY A 423 2.86 12.45 -5.90
CA GLY A 423 3.96 11.66 -5.33
C GLY A 423 4.26 11.93 -3.86
N ALA A 424 3.38 12.63 -3.13
CA ALA A 424 3.56 12.90 -1.71
C ALA A 424 3.41 11.61 -0.89
N ASN A 425 4.14 11.54 0.23
CA ASN A 425 3.99 10.47 1.21
C ASN A 425 2.93 10.87 2.25
N LEU A 426 1.78 10.22 2.21
CA LEU A 426 0.62 10.40 3.08
C LEU A 426 0.35 9.13 3.90
N HIS A 427 1.37 8.28 4.09
CA HIS A 427 1.23 7.02 4.82
C HIS A 427 0.75 7.25 6.26
N ASP A 428 -0.27 6.51 6.70
CA ASP A 428 -0.89 6.62 8.02
C ASP A 428 -1.37 8.05 8.39
N VAL A 429 -1.64 8.90 7.41
CA VAL A 429 -2.11 10.28 7.65
C VAL A 429 -3.57 10.30 8.12
N ASP A 430 -3.92 11.25 8.99
CA ASP A 430 -5.32 11.46 9.39
C ASP A 430 -5.97 12.63 8.63
N LEU A 431 -6.68 12.32 7.55
CA LEU A 431 -7.44 13.24 6.70
C LEU A 431 -8.96 13.20 6.99
N GLY A 432 -9.37 12.70 8.16
CA GLY A 432 -10.78 12.60 8.53
C GLY A 432 -11.53 13.92 8.38
N GLN A 433 -12.68 13.89 7.68
CA GLN A 433 -13.51 15.07 7.38
C GLN A 433 -12.77 16.19 6.61
N GLY A 434 -11.62 15.92 5.99
CA GLY A 434 -10.91 16.89 5.16
C GLY A 434 -11.64 17.21 3.86
N ASN A 435 -11.43 18.42 3.33
CA ASN A 435 -11.93 18.85 2.02
C ASN A 435 -10.82 18.78 0.98
N LEU A 436 -10.78 17.69 0.20
CA LEU A 436 -9.81 17.39 -0.86
C LEU A 436 -10.42 17.52 -2.27
N LYS A 437 -11.37 18.43 -2.45
CA LYS A 437 -12.00 18.64 -3.77
C LYS A 437 -10.97 19.08 -4.80
N PHE A 438 -10.97 18.41 -5.96
CA PHE A 438 -10.09 18.72 -7.09
C PHE A 438 -8.59 18.70 -6.76
N THR A 439 -8.20 18.03 -5.66
CA THR A 439 -6.81 17.87 -5.26
C THR A 439 -6.10 16.88 -6.19
N ASP A 440 -4.85 17.16 -6.56
CA ASP A 440 -4.03 16.22 -7.34
C ASP A 440 -3.21 15.31 -6.43
N LEU A 441 -3.65 14.08 -6.27
CA LEU A 441 -3.03 13.01 -5.48
C LEU A 441 -2.41 11.92 -6.38
N GLN A 442 -2.08 12.25 -7.63
CA GLN A 442 -1.45 11.31 -8.55
C GLN A 442 -0.17 10.73 -7.95
N ASP A 443 0.01 9.41 -8.08
CA ASP A 443 1.18 8.66 -7.59
C ASP A 443 1.43 8.79 -6.07
N ALA A 444 0.51 9.37 -5.29
CA ALA A 444 0.69 9.58 -3.84
C ALA A 444 0.54 8.27 -3.04
N ASP A 445 1.26 8.17 -1.91
CA ASP A 445 1.14 7.05 -0.98
C ASP A 445 0.19 7.38 0.17
N LEU A 446 -1.07 6.97 0.06
CA LEU A 446 -2.10 7.06 1.10
C LEU A 446 -2.32 5.72 1.83
N SER A 447 -1.33 4.82 1.84
CA SER A 447 -1.49 3.53 2.53
C SER A 447 -1.74 3.72 4.02
N GLY A 448 -2.75 3.03 4.55
CA GLY A 448 -3.17 3.14 5.95
C GLY A 448 -3.84 4.48 6.33
N ALA A 449 -4.00 5.42 5.39
CA ALA A 449 -4.56 6.74 5.68
C ALA A 449 -6.02 6.65 6.19
N ASN A 450 -6.38 7.56 7.11
CA ASN A 450 -7.75 7.79 7.53
C ASN A 450 -8.39 8.90 6.70
N LEU A 451 -9.34 8.54 5.85
CA LEU A 451 -10.12 9.42 4.97
C LEU A 451 -11.62 9.32 5.30
N GLU A 452 -11.97 8.89 6.52
CA GLU A 452 -13.37 8.74 6.93
C GLU A 452 -14.12 10.07 6.79
N LYS A 453 -15.23 10.06 6.05
CA LYS A 453 -16.06 11.24 5.73
C LYS A 453 -15.32 12.39 5.01
N ALA A 454 -14.14 12.14 4.45
CA ALA A 454 -13.46 13.13 3.64
C ALA A 454 -14.19 13.36 2.31
N ASP A 455 -14.11 14.58 1.76
CA ASP A 455 -14.66 14.93 0.46
C ASP A 455 -13.53 15.01 -0.58
N LEU A 456 -13.43 13.99 -1.43
CA LEU A 456 -12.47 13.86 -2.52
C LEU A 456 -13.14 14.11 -3.89
N SER A 457 -14.25 14.85 -3.94
CA SER A 457 -14.97 15.06 -5.19
C SER A 457 -14.07 15.69 -6.27
N GLY A 458 -13.97 15.05 -7.43
CA GLY A 458 -13.14 15.49 -8.55
C GLY A 458 -11.63 15.38 -8.32
N ALA A 459 -11.17 14.74 -7.24
CA ALA A 459 -9.74 14.53 -7.00
C ALA A 459 -9.10 13.58 -8.02
N ASN A 460 -7.83 13.80 -8.34
CA ASN A 460 -7.03 12.91 -9.17
C ASN A 460 -6.20 11.97 -8.29
N LEU A 461 -6.59 10.70 -8.22
CA LEU A 461 -5.92 9.63 -7.46
C LEU A 461 -5.29 8.59 -8.41
N THR A 462 -4.98 8.98 -9.65
CA THR A 462 -4.40 8.06 -10.64
C THR A 462 -3.10 7.45 -10.10
N ASN A 463 -2.98 6.12 -10.16
CA ASN A 463 -1.87 5.32 -9.62
C ASN A 463 -1.60 5.47 -8.11
N ALA A 464 -2.48 6.13 -7.35
CA ALA A 464 -2.27 6.32 -5.91
C ALA A 464 -2.29 4.97 -5.17
N ASN A 465 -1.50 4.87 -4.10
CA ASN A 465 -1.53 3.72 -3.20
C ASN A 465 -2.47 4.00 -2.02
N LEU A 466 -3.63 3.35 -1.98
CA LEU A 466 -4.65 3.44 -0.93
C LEU A 466 -4.75 2.11 -0.15
N THR A 467 -3.70 1.29 -0.16
CA THR A 467 -3.72 -0.03 0.50
C THR A 467 -4.09 0.12 1.99
N GLY A 468 -5.14 -0.56 2.43
CA GLY A 468 -5.62 -0.52 3.81
C GLY A 468 -6.18 0.84 4.28
N ALA A 469 -6.42 1.79 3.38
CA ALA A 469 -6.97 3.09 3.74
C ALA A 469 -8.40 2.96 4.31
N ARG A 470 -8.71 3.76 5.33
CA ARG A 470 -10.04 3.85 5.94
C ARG A 470 -10.82 4.98 5.26
N MET A 471 -11.76 4.63 4.39
CA MET A 471 -12.49 5.59 3.53
C MET A 471 -14.01 5.51 3.72
N SER A 472 -14.47 5.06 4.88
CA SER A 472 -15.91 4.88 5.11
C SER A 472 -16.65 6.22 5.03
N LYS A 473 -17.79 6.25 4.34
CA LYS A 473 -18.63 7.44 4.13
C LYS A 473 -17.91 8.61 3.45
N CYS A 474 -16.79 8.39 2.76
CA CYS A 474 -16.15 9.44 1.98
C CYS A 474 -16.99 9.78 0.74
N ILE A 475 -16.74 10.96 0.16
CA ILE A 475 -17.36 11.40 -1.09
C ILE A 475 -16.28 11.38 -2.18
N LEU A 476 -16.49 10.58 -3.22
CA LEU A 476 -15.59 10.36 -4.36
C LEU A 476 -16.27 10.71 -5.69
N ALA A 477 -17.32 11.52 -5.65
CA ALA A 477 -18.04 11.97 -6.84
C ALA A 477 -17.07 12.55 -7.89
N LYS A 478 -17.07 11.98 -9.11
CA LYS A 478 -16.18 12.37 -10.23
C LYS A 478 -14.67 12.24 -9.96
N ALA A 479 -14.26 11.57 -8.88
CA ALA A 479 -12.85 11.33 -8.63
C ALA A 479 -12.27 10.34 -9.65
N ASN A 480 -10.99 10.51 -10.00
CA ASN A 480 -10.27 9.61 -10.90
C ASN A 480 -9.29 8.73 -10.10
N LEU A 481 -9.66 7.48 -9.88
CA LEU A 481 -8.86 6.44 -9.23
C LEU A 481 -8.29 5.42 -10.24
N SER A 482 -8.10 5.81 -11.50
CA SER A 482 -7.58 4.91 -12.53
C SER A 482 -6.25 4.29 -12.11
N SER A 483 -6.12 2.96 -12.22
CA SER A 483 -4.94 2.19 -11.82
C SER A 483 -4.52 2.35 -10.34
N ALA A 484 -5.35 2.95 -9.48
CA ALA A 484 -5.05 3.08 -8.06
C ALA A 484 -5.07 1.71 -7.37
N ASN A 485 -4.27 1.56 -6.31
CA ASN A 485 -4.25 0.34 -5.50
C ASN A 485 -5.04 0.55 -4.20
N LEU A 486 -6.25 0.03 -4.14
CA LEU A 486 -7.13 0.07 -2.97
C LEU A 486 -7.13 -1.25 -2.18
N THR A 487 -6.17 -2.16 -2.37
CA THR A 487 -6.19 -3.49 -1.72
C THR A 487 -6.48 -3.38 -0.21
N ASN A 488 -7.47 -4.15 0.29
CA ASN A 488 -7.94 -4.13 1.68
C ASN A 488 -8.46 -2.76 2.21
N ALA A 489 -8.77 -1.79 1.34
CA ALA A 489 -9.34 -0.52 1.77
C ALA A 489 -10.81 -0.68 2.23
N VAL A 490 -11.25 0.23 3.11
CA VAL A 490 -12.59 0.21 3.69
C VAL A 490 -13.42 1.37 3.16
N LEU A 491 -14.24 1.12 2.15
CA LEU A 491 -15.13 2.07 1.47
C LEU A 491 -16.62 1.88 1.83
N SER A 492 -16.91 1.25 2.98
CA SER A 492 -18.31 1.07 3.40
C SER A 492 -19.08 2.40 3.45
N ASP A 493 -20.29 2.41 2.90
CA ASP A 493 -21.16 3.60 2.75
C ASP A 493 -20.54 4.78 1.96
N ALA A 494 -19.45 4.58 1.20
CA ALA A 494 -18.84 5.66 0.40
C ALA A 494 -19.73 6.07 -0.79
N ASP A 495 -19.67 7.35 -1.18
CA ASP A 495 -20.37 7.88 -2.36
C ASP A 495 -19.43 8.02 -3.56
N LEU A 496 -19.51 7.05 -4.48
CA LEU A 496 -18.86 7.06 -5.79
C LEU A 496 -19.87 7.29 -6.94
N GLY A 497 -21.15 7.54 -6.61
CA GLY A 497 -22.31 7.42 -7.51
C GLY A 497 -22.48 8.53 -8.55
N SER A 498 -21.46 9.39 -8.69
CA SER A 498 -21.43 10.51 -9.64
C SER A 498 -20.29 10.35 -10.65
N LYS A 499 -20.21 9.17 -11.29
CA LYS A 499 -19.21 8.88 -12.34
C LYS A 499 -17.75 8.91 -11.85
N ALA A 500 -17.49 8.32 -10.68
CA ALA A 500 -16.09 8.05 -10.31
C ALA A 500 -15.45 7.11 -11.36
N VAL A 501 -14.17 7.31 -11.65
CA VAL A 501 -13.41 6.52 -12.64
C VAL A 501 -12.44 5.62 -11.87
N LEU A 502 -12.60 4.31 -11.98
CA LEU A 502 -11.81 3.26 -11.33
C LEU A 502 -11.25 2.27 -12.35
N ILE A 503 -11.04 2.71 -13.60
CA ILE A 503 -10.52 1.87 -14.68
C ILE A 503 -9.20 1.22 -14.26
N LYS A 504 -9.10 -0.11 -14.35
CA LYS A 504 -7.92 -0.90 -13.93
C LYS A 504 -7.50 -0.74 -12.46
N ALA A 505 -8.33 -0.16 -11.61
CA ALA A 505 -8.02 -0.06 -10.18
C ALA A 505 -7.99 -1.45 -9.54
N ASN A 506 -7.14 -1.61 -8.52
CA ASN A 506 -7.07 -2.83 -7.73
C ASN A 506 -7.87 -2.67 -6.43
N LEU A 507 -9.06 -3.27 -6.39
CA LEU A 507 -9.97 -3.29 -5.24
C LEU A 507 -10.00 -4.68 -4.55
N THR A 508 -8.93 -5.46 -4.65
CA THR A 508 -8.86 -6.79 -4.04
C THR A 508 -9.16 -6.72 -2.54
N ASN A 509 -10.10 -7.55 -2.07
CA ASN A 509 -10.54 -7.64 -0.67
C ASN A 509 -11.03 -6.30 -0.07
N CYS A 510 -11.50 -5.35 -0.89
CA CYS A 510 -12.09 -4.11 -0.38
C CYS A 510 -13.44 -4.36 0.31
N ASP A 511 -13.73 -3.57 1.35
CA ASP A 511 -15.08 -3.44 1.91
C ASP A 511 -15.82 -2.32 1.19
N LEU A 512 -16.74 -2.66 0.30
CA LEU A 512 -17.61 -1.75 -0.47
C LEU A 512 -19.08 -1.89 -0.03
N ARG A 513 -19.34 -2.41 1.17
CA ARG A 513 -20.71 -2.66 1.64
C ARG A 513 -21.53 -1.39 1.64
N ARG A 514 -22.71 -1.45 1.02
CA ARG A 514 -23.65 -0.32 0.87
C ARG A 514 -23.07 0.91 0.17
N ALA A 515 -21.91 0.79 -0.50
CA ALA A 515 -21.33 1.90 -1.26
C ALA A 515 -22.26 2.28 -2.44
N ASP A 516 -22.30 3.56 -2.76
CA ASP A 516 -22.96 4.07 -3.95
C ASP A 516 -21.98 4.09 -5.11
N LEU A 517 -22.17 3.22 -6.10
CA LEU A 517 -21.33 3.07 -7.29
C LEU A 517 -22.14 3.39 -8.56
N ARG A 518 -23.25 4.13 -8.45
CA ARG A 518 -24.11 4.44 -9.59
C ARG A 518 -23.34 5.16 -10.70
N GLY A 519 -23.38 4.60 -11.91
CA GLY A 519 -22.69 5.16 -13.07
C GLY A 519 -21.16 5.25 -12.95
N ALA A 520 -20.55 4.63 -11.95
CA ALA A 520 -19.09 4.56 -11.82
C ALA A 520 -18.49 3.67 -12.92
N ASP A 521 -17.28 3.99 -13.35
CA ASP A 521 -16.54 3.22 -14.33
C ASP A 521 -15.51 2.33 -13.63
N LEU A 522 -15.79 1.04 -13.53
CA LEU A 522 -14.91 -0.01 -12.99
C LEU A 522 -14.40 -0.94 -14.09
N SER A 523 -14.35 -0.49 -15.36
CA SER A 523 -13.90 -1.32 -16.46
C SER A 523 -12.48 -1.85 -16.21
N LYS A 524 -12.29 -3.16 -16.36
CA LYS A 524 -11.01 -3.87 -16.10
C LYS A 524 -10.49 -3.76 -14.66
N ALA A 525 -11.30 -3.31 -13.71
CA ALA A 525 -10.92 -3.27 -12.30
C ALA A 525 -10.81 -4.69 -11.72
N ASN A 526 -9.94 -4.86 -10.72
CA ASN A 526 -9.83 -6.11 -9.97
C ASN A 526 -10.57 -6.00 -8.63
N LEU A 527 -11.75 -6.62 -8.54
CA LEU A 527 -12.59 -6.72 -7.35
C LEU A 527 -12.55 -8.11 -6.70
N THR A 528 -11.48 -8.88 -6.93
CA THR A 528 -11.35 -10.23 -6.37
C THR A 528 -11.51 -10.21 -4.84
N GLY A 529 -12.42 -11.01 -4.30
CA GLY A 529 -12.70 -11.10 -2.87
C GLY A 529 -13.32 -9.85 -2.23
N ALA A 530 -13.70 -8.84 -3.01
CA ALA A 530 -14.31 -7.62 -2.49
C ALA A 530 -15.74 -7.87 -1.96
N ASP A 531 -16.14 -7.14 -0.92
CA ASP A 531 -17.49 -7.18 -0.37
C ASP A 531 -18.33 -6.00 -0.90
N LEU A 532 -19.16 -6.26 -1.90
CA LEU A 532 -20.12 -5.33 -2.49
C LEU A 532 -21.56 -5.58 -1.98
N SER A 533 -21.74 -6.25 -0.84
CA SER A 533 -23.09 -6.55 -0.35
C SER A 533 -23.89 -5.27 -0.13
N GLN A 534 -25.13 -5.27 -0.63
CA GLN A 534 -26.06 -4.13 -0.65
C GLN A 534 -25.54 -2.88 -1.37
N ALA A 535 -24.47 -2.97 -2.17
CA ALA A 535 -23.97 -1.83 -2.95
C ALA A 535 -24.93 -1.44 -4.08
N ARG A 536 -24.93 -0.15 -4.45
CA ARG A 536 -25.75 0.39 -5.55
C ARG A 536 -24.91 0.55 -6.81
N LEU A 537 -25.04 -0.38 -7.75
CA LEU A 537 -24.27 -0.44 -9.00
C LEU A 537 -25.09 -0.06 -10.23
N ASN A 538 -26.22 0.65 -10.07
CA ASN A 538 -27.07 1.01 -11.19
C ASN A 538 -26.27 1.79 -12.26
N MET A 539 -26.35 1.35 -13.52
CA MET A 539 -25.63 1.94 -14.66
C MET A 539 -24.08 1.92 -14.55
N ALA A 540 -23.50 1.21 -13.58
CA ALA A 540 -22.06 1.08 -13.46
C ALA A 540 -21.45 0.31 -14.64
N GLN A 541 -20.24 0.68 -15.06
CA GLN A 541 -19.47 -0.06 -16.07
C GLN A 541 -18.53 -1.02 -15.34
N LEU A 542 -18.65 -2.31 -15.59
CA LEU A 542 -17.81 -3.39 -15.07
C LEU A 542 -17.33 -4.31 -16.19
N ASP A 543 -17.26 -3.83 -17.44
CA ASP A 543 -16.82 -4.67 -18.53
C ASP A 543 -15.36 -5.12 -18.30
N HIS A 544 -15.12 -6.41 -18.51
CA HIS A 544 -13.83 -7.06 -18.25
C HIS A 544 -13.32 -6.95 -16.79
N ALA A 545 -14.19 -6.64 -15.82
CA ALA A 545 -13.80 -6.60 -14.41
C ALA A 545 -13.62 -8.01 -13.83
N TYR A 546 -12.71 -8.15 -12.86
CA TYR A 546 -12.48 -9.41 -12.14
C TYR A 546 -13.23 -9.41 -10.82
N LEU A 547 -14.29 -10.20 -10.71
CA LEU A 547 -15.15 -10.32 -9.52
C LEU A 547 -15.04 -11.71 -8.87
N ASN A 548 -13.92 -12.40 -9.09
CA ASN A 548 -13.64 -13.71 -8.50
C ASN A 548 -13.87 -13.68 -6.99
N GLN A 549 -14.70 -14.58 -6.45
CA GLN A 549 -15.01 -14.67 -5.01
C GLN A 549 -15.59 -13.38 -4.38
N ALA A 550 -16.04 -12.42 -5.18
CA ALA A 550 -16.65 -11.20 -4.65
C ALA A 550 -18.04 -11.49 -4.05
N ASN A 551 -18.40 -10.74 -3.00
CA ASN A 551 -19.73 -10.81 -2.39
C ASN A 551 -20.63 -9.69 -2.95
N LEU A 552 -21.59 -10.02 -3.80
CA LEU A 552 -22.60 -9.10 -4.34
C LEU A 552 -23.99 -9.32 -3.72
N THR A 553 -24.09 -9.99 -2.56
CA THR A 553 -25.38 -10.30 -1.93
C THR A 553 -26.26 -9.04 -1.81
N GLN A 554 -27.49 -9.10 -2.34
CA GLN A 554 -28.45 -7.99 -2.36
C GLN A 554 -27.96 -6.68 -3.04
N ALA A 555 -26.92 -6.74 -3.87
CA ALA A 555 -26.49 -5.58 -4.64
C ALA A 555 -27.52 -5.21 -5.73
N VAL A 556 -27.60 -3.91 -6.05
CA VAL A 556 -28.54 -3.39 -7.06
C VAL A 556 -27.80 -3.13 -8.37
N LEU A 557 -28.04 -3.96 -9.39
CA LEU A 557 -27.30 -3.99 -10.67
C LEU A 557 -28.10 -3.50 -11.88
N THR A 558 -29.21 -2.78 -11.68
CA THR A 558 -30.08 -2.35 -12.79
C THR A 558 -29.30 -1.55 -13.84
N ASN A 559 -29.33 -2.01 -15.09
CA ASN A 559 -28.58 -1.44 -16.22
C ASN A 559 -27.04 -1.37 -16.05
N ALA A 560 -26.45 -2.10 -15.12
CA ALA A 560 -24.99 -2.24 -15.07
C ALA A 560 -24.48 -2.97 -16.32
N ASN A 561 -23.27 -2.64 -16.78
CA ASN A 561 -22.60 -3.36 -17.87
C ASN A 561 -21.54 -4.29 -17.28
N MET A 562 -21.78 -5.60 -17.27
CA MET A 562 -20.82 -6.61 -16.80
C MET A 562 -20.33 -7.52 -17.94
N SER A 563 -20.31 -7.01 -19.17
CA SER A 563 -19.87 -7.80 -20.33
C SER A 563 -18.43 -8.29 -20.13
N ASN A 564 -18.19 -9.59 -20.31
CA ASN A 564 -16.89 -10.24 -20.10
C ASN A 564 -16.32 -10.12 -18.67
N ALA A 565 -17.15 -9.83 -17.67
CA ALA A 565 -16.72 -9.87 -16.28
C ALA A 565 -16.50 -11.32 -15.80
N ASP A 566 -15.47 -11.54 -14.97
CA ASP A 566 -15.15 -12.85 -14.41
C ASP A 566 -15.77 -13.01 -13.01
N LEU A 567 -16.79 -13.86 -12.89
CA LEU A 567 -17.60 -14.04 -11.68
C LEU A 567 -17.36 -15.39 -10.99
N LYS A 568 -16.24 -16.06 -11.29
CA LYS A 568 -15.95 -17.38 -10.71
C LYS A 568 -15.96 -17.33 -9.17
N GLY A 569 -16.82 -18.15 -8.58
CA GLY A 569 -17.00 -18.22 -7.12
C GLY A 569 -17.64 -16.98 -6.48
N ALA A 570 -18.13 -16.02 -7.25
CA ALA A 570 -18.81 -14.84 -6.70
C ALA A 570 -20.15 -15.23 -6.05
N ASN A 571 -20.58 -14.48 -5.04
CA ASN A 571 -21.86 -14.64 -4.38
C ASN A 571 -22.86 -13.56 -4.86
N LEU A 572 -23.87 -13.99 -5.61
CA LEU A 572 -24.92 -13.16 -6.21
C LEU A 572 -26.27 -13.35 -5.52
N THR A 573 -26.32 -13.92 -4.32
CA THR A 573 -27.57 -14.27 -3.62
C THR A 573 -28.51 -13.06 -3.48
N GLY A 574 -29.78 -13.27 -3.82
CA GLY A 574 -30.84 -12.26 -3.66
C GLY A 574 -30.77 -11.08 -4.65
N ILE A 575 -29.96 -11.17 -5.71
CA ILE A 575 -29.92 -10.15 -6.76
C ILE A 575 -31.10 -10.32 -7.73
N ASN A 576 -31.68 -9.19 -8.15
CA ASN A 576 -32.65 -9.14 -9.23
C ASN A 576 -31.99 -8.68 -10.55
N LEU A 577 -31.87 -9.59 -11.51
CA LEU A 577 -31.30 -9.37 -12.84
C LEU A 577 -32.34 -9.27 -13.96
N THR A 578 -33.64 -9.31 -13.64
CA THR A 578 -34.73 -9.30 -14.63
C THR A 578 -34.69 -8.08 -15.58
N ALA A 579 -34.24 -6.93 -15.09
CA ALA A 579 -34.13 -5.69 -15.87
C ALA A 579 -32.77 -5.51 -16.57
N ALA A 580 -31.86 -6.48 -16.49
CA ALA A 580 -30.50 -6.35 -17.00
C ALA A 580 -30.39 -6.92 -18.43
N HIS A 581 -31.06 -6.26 -19.37
CA HIS A 581 -31.33 -6.77 -20.73
C HIS A 581 -30.11 -6.92 -21.67
N ASN A 582 -28.92 -6.43 -21.29
CA ASN A 582 -27.70 -6.45 -22.12
C ASN A 582 -26.51 -7.15 -21.44
N LEU A 583 -26.73 -7.86 -20.34
CA LEU A 583 -25.67 -8.55 -19.63
C LEU A 583 -25.38 -9.90 -20.29
N LYS A 584 -24.13 -10.11 -20.71
CA LYS A 584 -23.61 -11.42 -21.11
C LYS A 584 -22.68 -11.93 -20.02
N LEU A 585 -23.04 -13.05 -19.40
CA LEU A 585 -22.28 -13.67 -18.33
C LEU A 585 -21.73 -15.01 -18.82
N GLU A 586 -20.46 -15.04 -19.22
CA GLU A 586 -19.85 -16.24 -19.82
C GLU A 586 -19.18 -17.14 -18.77
N ASN A 587 -18.61 -16.57 -17.70
CA ASN A 587 -17.89 -17.34 -16.66
C ASN A 587 -18.55 -17.21 -15.28
N LEU A 588 -19.38 -18.18 -14.93
CA LEU A 588 -20.09 -18.30 -13.66
C LEU A 588 -19.72 -19.58 -12.91
N ARG A 589 -18.54 -20.15 -13.21
CA ARG A 589 -18.08 -21.40 -12.59
C ARG A 589 -18.08 -21.28 -11.07
N SER A 590 -18.77 -22.20 -10.40
CA SER A 590 -18.88 -22.27 -8.94
C SER A 590 -19.47 -21.02 -8.29
N ALA A 591 -20.16 -20.17 -9.06
CA ALA A 591 -20.85 -19.00 -8.51
C ALA A 591 -22.02 -19.42 -7.60
N VAL A 592 -22.29 -18.62 -6.57
CA VAL A 592 -23.44 -18.79 -5.68
C VAL A 592 -24.55 -17.86 -6.14
N LEU A 593 -25.56 -18.42 -6.79
CA LEU A 593 -26.69 -17.76 -7.43
C LEU A 593 -28.03 -18.18 -6.78
N SER A 594 -28.02 -18.60 -5.52
CA SER A 594 -29.25 -19.01 -4.82
C SER A 594 -30.22 -17.84 -4.65
N ASP A 595 -31.51 -18.08 -4.86
CA ASP A 595 -32.57 -17.07 -4.74
C ASP A 595 -32.37 -15.83 -5.65
N VAL A 596 -31.73 -16.02 -6.81
CA VAL A 596 -31.57 -14.99 -7.85
C VAL A 596 -32.78 -14.96 -8.76
N LYS A 597 -33.16 -13.76 -9.24
CA LYS A 597 -34.22 -13.59 -10.27
C LYS A 597 -33.61 -13.21 -11.62
N MET A 598 -33.71 -14.09 -12.60
CA MET A 598 -33.12 -13.99 -13.96
C MET A 598 -34.14 -14.32 -15.07
N THR A 599 -35.42 -14.00 -14.85
CA THR A 599 -36.48 -14.25 -15.84
C THR A 599 -36.13 -13.66 -17.21
N ARG A 600 -36.19 -14.47 -18.28
CA ARG A 600 -35.87 -14.09 -19.68
C ARG A 600 -34.42 -13.62 -19.93
N PHE A 601 -33.48 -14.00 -19.08
CA PHE A 601 -32.08 -13.61 -19.23
C PHE A 601 -31.35 -14.50 -20.26
N ASP A 602 -30.32 -13.96 -20.93
CA ASP A 602 -29.50 -14.69 -21.90
C ASP A 602 -28.24 -15.27 -21.22
N LEU A 603 -28.21 -16.58 -21.03
CA LEU A 603 -27.09 -17.37 -20.50
C LEU A 603 -26.56 -18.37 -21.55
N ARG A 604 -26.73 -18.08 -22.84
CA ARG A 604 -26.24 -18.98 -23.89
C ARG A 604 -24.73 -19.16 -23.81
N ASN A 605 -24.27 -20.40 -23.90
CA ASN A 605 -22.85 -20.77 -23.77
C ASN A 605 -22.21 -20.46 -22.40
N ALA A 606 -23.00 -20.15 -21.36
CA ALA A 606 -22.44 -19.84 -20.04
C ALA A 606 -21.76 -21.07 -19.42
N ASN A 607 -20.63 -20.84 -18.75
CA ASN A 607 -19.96 -21.83 -17.90
C ASN A 607 -20.51 -21.74 -16.47
N LEU A 608 -21.39 -22.67 -16.10
CA LEU A 608 -22.07 -22.77 -14.81
C LEU A 608 -21.66 -24.03 -14.03
N ILE A 609 -20.48 -24.59 -14.32
CA ILE A 609 -19.99 -25.81 -13.68
C ILE A 609 -19.89 -25.61 -12.16
N ASN A 610 -20.48 -26.52 -11.38
CA ASN A 610 -20.60 -26.45 -9.92
C ASN A 610 -21.33 -25.20 -9.38
N ALA A 611 -22.06 -24.44 -10.20
CA ALA A 611 -22.79 -23.26 -9.73
C ALA A 611 -23.95 -23.67 -8.80
N ASN A 612 -24.23 -22.86 -7.78
CA ASN A 612 -25.39 -23.05 -6.91
C ASN A 612 -26.52 -22.12 -7.36
N LEU A 613 -27.50 -22.66 -8.06
CA LEU A 613 -28.71 -22.00 -8.58
C LEU A 613 -29.97 -22.40 -7.79
N ALA A 614 -29.84 -22.95 -6.57
CA ALA A 614 -30.97 -23.44 -5.81
C ALA A 614 -31.98 -22.31 -5.51
N TYR A 615 -33.28 -22.62 -5.61
CA TYR A 615 -34.39 -21.67 -5.38
C TYR A 615 -34.42 -20.44 -6.30
N SER A 616 -33.59 -20.38 -7.33
CA SER A 616 -33.57 -19.25 -8.27
C SER A 616 -34.79 -19.23 -9.20
N ASP A 617 -35.19 -18.04 -9.63
CA ASP A 617 -36.19 -17.83 -10.67
C ASP A 617 -35.51 -17.63 -12.03
N LEU A 618 -35.43 -18.74 -12.77
CA LEU A 618 -34.84 -18.87 -14.09
C LEU A 618 -35.92 -19.03 -15.17
N SER A 619 -37.14 -18.54 -14.91
CA SER A 619 -38.26 -18.68 -15.85
C SER A 619 -37.94 -18.03 -17.21
N SER A 620 -38.19 -18.75 -18.30
CA SER A 620 -37.94 -18.33 -19.68
C SER A 620 -36.49 -17.91 -19.98
N VAL A 621 -35.51 -18.33 -19.17
CA VAL A 621 -34.09 -18.05 -19.41
C VAL A 621 -33.61 -18.81 -20.66
N ASP A 622 -32.68 -18.22 -21.42
CA ASP A 622 -31.99 -18.91 -22.52
C ASP A 622 -30.66 -19.47 -22.03
N LEU A 623 -30.65 -20.76 -21.69
CA LEU A 623 -29.49 -21.57 -21.30
C LEU A 623 -28.98 -22.42 -22.46
N THR A 624 -29.31 -22.08 -23.71
CA THR A 624 -28.91 -22.86 -24.88
C THR A 624 -27.37 -23.00 -24.89
N ASN A 625 -26.88 -24.24 -25.00
CA ASN A 625 -25.45 -24.58 -25.02
C ASN A 625 -24.68 -24.22 -23.72
N ALA A 626 -25.34 -24.05 -22.57
CA ALA A 626 -24.67 -23.78 -21.30
C ALA A 626 -24.10 -25.05 -20.63
N ASP A 627 -22.96 -24.94 -19.93
CA ASP A 627 -22.38 -26.02 -19.13
C ASP A 627 -22.85 -25.92 -17.67
N LEU A 628 -23.83 -26.73 -17.31
CA LEU A 628 -24.41 -26.84 -15.96
C LEU A 628 -23.91 -28.11 -15.24
N SER A 629 -22.78 -28.67 -15.64
CA SER A 629 -22.30 -29.92 -15.01
C SER A 629 -22.04 -29.74 -13.52
N ASN A 630 -22.58 -30.65 -12.71
CA ASN A 630 -22.56 -30.62 -11.25
C ASN A 630 -23.23 -29.38 -10.61
N ALA A 631 -23.99 -28.58 -11.37
CA ALA A 631 -24.70 -27.42 -10.83
C ALA A 631 -25.84 -27.86 -9.88
N ASP A 632 -26.12 -27.05 -8.87
CA ASP A 632 -27.25 -27.23 -7.95
C ASP A 632 -28.44 -26.38 -8.40
N LEU A 633 -29.44 -26.99 -9.02
CA LEU A 633 -30.69 -26.38 -9.48
C LEU A 633 -31.87 -26.80 -8.58
N THR A 634 -31.61 -27.24 -7.35
CA THR A 634 -32.64 -27.73 -6.43
C THR A 634 -33.74 -26.68 -6.23
N LYS A 635 -34.99 -27.05 -6.51
CA LYS A 635 -36.19 -26.19 -6.43
C LYS A 635 -36.09 -24.89 -7.23
N ALA A 636 -35.23 -24.82 -8.25
CA ALA A 636 -35.21 -23.69 -9.16
C ALA A 636 -36.47 -23.67 -10.05
N ASN A 637 -36.95 -22.47 -10.39
CA ASN A 637 -38.01 -22.28 -11.37
C ASN A 637 -37.40 -22.12 -12.76
N LEU A 638 -37.50 -23.15 -13.60
CA LEU A 638 -37.05 -23.20 -14.99
C LEU A 638 -38.24 -23.21 -15.97
N HIS A 639 -39.41 -22.70 -15.55
CA HIS A 639 -40.61 -22.67 -16.37
C HIS A 639 -40.34 -21.99 -17.73
N ASP A 640 -40.69 -22.62 -18.84
CA ASP A 640 -40.45 -22.15 -20.22
C ASP A 640 -38.97 -21.82 -20.56
N ALA A 641 -37.99 -22.28 -19.78
CA ALA A 641 -36.57 -22.06 -20.08
C ALA A 641 -36.10 -22.84 -21.31
N ASP A 642 -35.17 -22.28 -22.08
CA ASP A 642 -34.52 -22.94 -23.22
C ASP A 642 -33.18 -23.53 -22.78
N LEU A 643 -33.12 -24.85 -22.60
CA LEU A 643 -31.92 -25.60 -22.23
C LEU A 643 -31.39 -26.47 -23.39
N ARG A 644 -31.69 -26.11 -24.64
CA ARG A 644 -31.21 -26.88 -25.79
C ARG A 644 -29.70 -27.01 -25.78
N TRP A 645 -29.19 -28.21 -26.05
CA TRP A 645 -27.74 -28.48 -26.06
C TRP A 645 -27.01 -28.21 -24.74
N ALA A 646 -27.71 -28.02 -23.62
CA ALA A 646 -27.07 -27.80 -22.33
C ALA A 646 -26.44 -29.11 -21.78
N ASN A 647 -25.30 -28.98 -21.09
CA ASN A 647 -24.69 -30.10 -20.36
C ASN A 647 -25.17 -30.07 -18.89
N LEU A 648 -26.02 -31.00 -18.50
CA LEU A 648 -26.57 -31.14 -17.15
C LEU A 648 -25.98 -32.36 -16.42
N THR A 649 -24.81 -32.85 -16.83
CA THR A 649 -24.16 -34.02 -16.22
C THR A 649 -24.01 -33.82 -14.70
N ASN A 650 -24.47 -34.77 -13.89
CA ASN A 650 -24.50 -34.72 -12.42
C ASN A 650 -25.23 -33.50 -11.81
N ALA A 651 -26.01 -32.74 -12.59
CA ALA A 651 -26.73 -31.59 -12.06
C ALA A 651 -27.83 -32.03 -11.07
N LYS A 652 -28.07 -31.25 -10.02
CA LYS A 652 -29.12 -31.51 -9.03
C LYS A 652 -30.37 -30.71 -9.39
N LEU A 653 -31.41 -31.35 -9.92
CA LEU A 653 -32.68 -30.72 -10.26
C LEU A 653 -33.82 -31.14 -9.32
N GLN A 654 -33.51 -31.49 -8.06
CA GLN A 654 -34.54 -32.01 -7.15
C GLN A 654 -35.62 -30.97 -6.90
N GLY A 655 -36.88 -31.30 -7.16
CA GLY A 655 -38.01 -30.37 -6.96
C GLY A 655 -38.02 -29.15 -7.90
N ALA A 656 -37.19 -29.11 -8.94
CA ALA A 656 -37.17 -27.99 -9.89
C ALA A 656 -38.45 -27.99 -10.77
N ASP A 657 -38.93 -26.80 -11.14
CA ASP A 657 -40.04 -26.65 -12.09
C ASP A 657 -39.49 -26.48 -13.52
N LEU A 658 -39.58 -27.53 -14.33
CA LEU A 658 -39.19 -27.57 -15.74
C LEU A 658 -40.40 -27.48 -16.67
N SER A 659 -41.57 -27.05 -16.18
CA SER A 659 -42.80 -27.02 -16.98
C SER A 659 -42.62 -26.11 -18.21
N GLY A 660 -42.92 -26.63 -19.40
CA GLY A 660 -42.74 -25.91 -20.68
C GLY A 660 -41.29 -25.71 -21.14
N ALA A 661 -40.30 -26.13 -20.34
CA ALA A 661 -38.88 -25.99 -20.70
C ALA A 661 -38.50 -26.83 -21.92
N ASN A 662 -37.50 -26.38 -22.68
CA ASN A 662 -36.98 -27.06 -23.86
C ASN A 662 -35.59 -27.66 -23.58
N LEU A 663 -35.52 -28.97 -23.36
CA LEU A 663 -34.25 -29.67 -23.13
C LEU A 663 -33.75 -30.41 -24.38
N ASN A 664 -34.21 -30.06 -25.58
CA ASN A 664 -33.84 -30.84 -26.77
C ASN A 664 -32.32 -30.91 -26.96
N ASP A 665 -31.81 -32.10 -27.29
CA ASP A 665 -30.39 -32.41 -27.45
C ASP A 665 -29.50 -32.13 -26.20
N ALA A 666 -30.08 -31.90 -25.01
CA ALA A 666 -29.33 -31.74 -23.76
C ALA A 666 -28.75 -33.07 -23.26
N ASP A 667 -27.70 -33.03 -22.44
CA ASP A 667 -27.11 -34.21 -21.78
C ASP A 667 -27.47 -34.25 -20.30
N LEU A 668 -28.21 -35.29 -19.87
CA LEU A 668 -28.69 -35.48 -18.51
C LEU A 668 -27.95 -36.59 -17.75
N ASN A 669 -26.75 -36.98 -18.18
CA ASN A 669 -26.00 -38.07 -17.57
C ASN A 669 -25.89 -37.91 -16.03
N ARG A 670 -26.49 -38.82 -15.26
CA ARG A 670 -26.53 -38.79 -13.78
C ARG A 670 -27.14 -37.53 -13.16
N ALA A 671 -27.90 -36.74 -13.93
CA ALA A 671 -28.67 -35.63 -13.39
C ALA A 671 -29.74 -36.18 -12.42
N ASN A 672 -29.99 -35.51 -11.29
CA ASN A 672 -31.01 -35.94 -10.33
C ASN A 672 -32.29 -35.12 -10.47
N LEU A 673 -33.30 -35.74 -11.08
CA LEU A 673 -34.61 -35.15 -11.39
C LEU A 673 -35.69 -35.55 -10.36
N SER A 674 -35.31 -36.07 -9.19
CA SER A 674 -36.31 -36.49 -8.19
C SER A 674 -37.23 -35.33 -7.80
N GLN A 675 -38.55 -35.57 -7.82
CA GLN A 675 -39.58 -34.55 -7.54
C GLN A 675 -39.62 -33.35 -8.50
N ALA A 676 -38.88 -33.36 -9.61
CA ALA A 676 -38.97 -32.30 -10.60
C ALA A 676 -40.34 -32.31 -11.31
N VAL A 677 -40.88 -31.13 -11.62
CA VAL A 677 -42.13 -30.95 -12.36
C VAL A 677 -41.80 -30.78 -13.84
N MET A 678 -42.28 -31.67 -14.71
CA MET A 678 -41.93 -31.68 -16.15
C MET A 678 -43.17 -31.60 -17.07
N VAL A 679 -44.14 -30.76 -16.71
CA VAL A 679 -45.39 -30.63 -17.49
C VAL A 679 -45.11 -29.92 -18.81
N LYS A 680 -45.39 -30.57 -19.96
CA LYS A 680 -45.14 -30.03 -21.32
C LYS A 680 -43.67 -29.73 -21.63
N THR A 681 -42.74 -30.34 -20.92
CA THR A 681 -41.31 -30.22 -21.20
C THR A 681 -40.95 -30.94 -22.51
N SER A 682 -40.14 -30.29 -23.37
CA SER A 682 -39.67 -30.89 -24.62
C SER A 682 -38.38 -31.68 -24.39
N LEU A 683 -38.39 -32.97 -24.78
CA LEU A 683 -37.30 -33.94 -24.54
C LEU A 683 -36.83 -34.63 -25.82
N VAL A 684 -36.77 -33.92 -26.94
CA VAL A 684 -36.35 -34.49 -28.23
C VAL A 684 -34.83 -34.69 -28.25
N ASN A 685 -34.35 -35.89 -28.59
CA ASN A 685 -32.92 -36.24 -28.69
C ASN A 685 -32.08 -35.99 -27.42
N VAL A 686 -32.71 -36.00 -26.24
CA VAL A 686 -32.01 -35.88 -24.96
C VAL A 686 -31.09 -37.08 -24.74
N ARG A 687 -29.84 -36.83 -24.35
CA ARG A 687 -28.82 -37.86 -24.11
C ARG A 687 -28.82 -38.30 -22.65
N ASN A 688 -28.53 -39.58 -22.44
CA ASN A 688 -28.36 -40.21 -21.12
C ASN A 688 -29.56 -39.98 -20.18
N LEU A 689 -30.77 -39.81 -20.71
CA LEU A 689 -31.99 -39.64 -19.93
C LEU A 689 -32.26 -40.87 -19.05
N ASP A 690 -31.92 -42.06 -19.54
CA ASP A 690 -31.96 -43.35 -18.83
C ASP A 690 -31.02 -43.39 -17.60
N LYS A 691 -29.93 -42.63 -17.65
CA LYS A 691 -28.95 -42.52 -16.55
C LYS A 691 -29.28 -41.40 -15.57
N ALA A 692 -30.28 -40.57 -15.86
CA ALA A 692 -30.76 -39.58 -14.92
C ALA A 692 -31.46 -40.31 -13.76
N ILE A 693 -31.19 -39.87 -12.52
CA ILE A 693 -31.84 -40.40 -11.33
C ILE A 693 -33.30 -39.94 -11.38
N SER A 694 -34.16 -40.84 -11.85
CA SER A 694 -35.60 -40.62 -12.02
C SER A 694 -36.42 -41.33 -10.94
N VAL A 695 -37.52 -40.66 -10.64
CA VAL A 695 -38.69 -40.97 -9.81
C VAL A 695 -38.89 -42.46 -9.47
N GLN A 696 -39.04 -42.77 -8.17
CA GLN A 696 -39.62 -44.04 -7.71
C GLN A 696 -40.95 -44.30 -8.41
N SER A 697 -41.05 -45.48 -9.01
CA SER A 697 -42.26 -46.16 -9.42
C SER A 697 -43.45 -45.89 -8.50
N PHE A 698 -44.53 -45.32 -9.05
CA PHE A 698 -45.86 -45.71 -8.58
C PHE A 698 -46.14 -47.09 -9.19
N ALA A 699 -45.95 -48.10 -8.35
CA ALA A 699 -46.09 -49.50 -8.68
C ALA A 699 -47.53 -49.86 -9.12
N GLY A 700 -47.60 -50.71 -10.13
CA GLY A 700 -48.80 -51.41 -10.57
C GLY A 700 -48.47 -52.33 -11.74
N ASN A 701 -47.81 -53.45 -11.44
CA ASN A 701 -47.66 -54.70 -12.21
C ASN A 701 -48.18 -54.71 -13.67
N ASP A 702 -47.32 -54.89 -14.66
CA ASP A 702 -46.97 -56.23 -15.17
C ASP A 702 -45.99 -56.15 -16.35
N SER A 703 -45.25 -57.24 -16.51
CA SER A 703 -44.20 -57.57 -17.47
C SER A 703 -44.37 -57.08 -18.91
N LEU A 704 -43.29 -56.49 -19.45
CA LEU A 704 -43.05 -56.31 -20.88
C LEU A 704 -42.72 -57.65 -21.55
N GLU A 705 -43.68 -58.27 -22.22
CA GLU A 705 -43.42 -59.09 -23.41
C GLU A 705 -44.43 -58.79 -24.53
N SER A 706 -43.87 -58.35 -25.65
CA SER A 706 -44.24 -58.56 -27.06
C SER A 706 -45.73 -58.64 -27.53
N LYS A 707 -45.97 -57.88 -28.61
CA LYS A 707 -46.92 -58.12 -29.73
C LYS A 707 -48.43 -57.88 -29.50
N GLY A 708 -48.98 -56.98 -30.32
CA GLY A 708 -50.26 -57.21 -31.00
C GLY A 708 -51.43 -56.27 -30.72
N LYS A 709 -51.70 -55.36 -31.68
CA LYS A 709 -53.00 -55.10 -32.33
C LYS A 709 -54.30 -54.98 -31.48
N TYR A 710 -54.88 -53.76 -31.49
CA TYR A 710 -56.27 -53.36 -31.86
C TYR A 710 -56.97 -52.36 -30.90
N LYS A 711 -57.80 -51.54 -31.55
CA LYS A 711 -58.63 -50.38 -31.12
C LYS A 711 -59.71 -50.70 -30.09
N LEU A 712 -60.18 -49.69 -29.34
CA LEU A 712 -61.56 -49.13 -29.39
C LEU A 712 -61.80 -48.01 -28.34
N ASP A 713 -62.21 -46.85 -28.86
CA ASP A 713 -63.25 -45.88 -28.44
C ASP A 713 -63.57 -45.56 -26.96
N GLY A 714 -63.56 -44.25 -26.66
CA GLY A 714 -64.71 -43.58 -26.01
C GLY A 714 -64.58 -43.12 -24.54
N LEU A 715 -64.48 -41.79 -24.38
CA LEU A 715 -65.01 -40.90 -23.31
C LEU A 715 -63.99 -40.05 -22.53
N ALA A 716 -64.32 -38.77 -22.51
CA ALA A 716 -63.51 -37.59 -22.23
C ALA A 716 -63.25 -37.34 -20.72
N GLY A 717 -62.16 -36.62 -20.44
CA GLY A 717 -62.26 -35.56 -19.44
C GLY A 717 -61.14 -35.31 -18.43
N GLN A 718 -59.84 -35.42 -18.75
CA GLN A 718 -58.76 -34.66 -18.07
C GLN A 718 -57.43 -34.80 -18.84
N LYS A 719 -56.97 -33.72 -19.47
CA LYS A 719 -55.76 -33.70 -20.32
C LYS A 719 -54.49 -33.58 -19.46
N THR A 720 -54.00 -34.70 -18.95
CA THR A 720 -52.56 -34.90 -18.74
C THR A 720 -51.90 -35.04 -20.12
N ALA A 721 -50.94 -34.16 -20.41
CA ALA A 721 -50.28 -34.11 -21.71
C ALA A 721 -49.53 -35.44 -21.98
N VAL A 722 -50.10 -36.19 -22.91
CA VAL A 722 -49.54 -37.37 -23.56
C VAL A 722 -48.18 -36.99 -24.17
N VAL A 723 -47.14 -37.77 -23.87
CA VAL A 723 -45.86 -37.74 -24.59
C VAL A 723 -46.14 -38.16 -26.03
N ASN A 724 -46.21 -37.19 -26.94
CA ASN A 724 -46.27 -37.45 -28.38
C ASN A 724 -44.88 -37.89 -28.86
N THR A 725 -44.70 -39.18 -29.11
CA THR A 725 -43.52 -39.74 -29.79
C THR A 725 -43.65 -39.79 -31.32
N SER A 726 -44.68 -39.19 -31.90
CA SER A 726 -44.88 -39.12 -33.35
C SER A 726 -44.18 -37.90 -33.96
N GLY A 727 -42.86 -38.01 -34.15
CA GLY A 727 -42.03 -36.97 -34.76
C GLY A 727 -40.61 -37.43 -35.05
N LEU A 728 -40.43 -38.68 -35.49
CA LEU A 728 -39.14 -39.16 -36.00
C LEU A 728 -38.93 -38.59 -37.41
N THR A 729 -38.38 -37.37 -37.50
CA THR A 729 -37.73 -36.91 -38.73
C THR A 729 -36.24 -37.22 -38.66
N ALA A 730 -35.70 -37.76 -39.75
CA ALA A 730 -34.29 -38.11 -39.91
C ALA A 730 -33.35 -36.92 -39.61
N PRO A 731 -32.09 -37.17 -39.23
CA PRO A 731 -31.13 -36.11 -38.89
C PRO A 731 -30.85 -35.22 -40.09
N ASP A 732 -30.88 -33.90 -39.88
CA ASP A 732 -30.43 -32.90 -40.86
C ASP A 732 -28.90 -32.91 -40.94
N GLU A 733 -28.36 -33.54 -41.99
CA GLU A 733 -26.92 -33.74 -42.25
C GLU A 733 -26.15 -32.44 -42.59
N THR A 734 -26.77 -31.27 -42.48
CA THR A 734 -26.16 -29.98 -42.88
C THR A 734 -25.57 -29.13 -41.74
N LYS A 735 -25.66 -29.59 -40.47
CA LYS A 735 -25.21 -28.78 -39.31
C LYS A 735 -23.68 -28.80 -39.14
N LYS A 736 -23.09 -27.59 -39.05
CA LYS A 736 -21.65 -27.41 -38.72
C LYS A 736 -21.33 -27.99 -37.34
N ILE A 737 -20.32 -28.84 -37.28
CA ILE A 737 -19.81 -29.46 -36.06
C ILE A 737 -19.06 -28.41 -35.22
N LYS A 738 -19.44 -28.27 -33.95
CA LYS A 738 -18.77 -27.39 -32.98
C LYS A 738 -18.13 -28.24 -31.88
N ILE A 739 -16.81 -28.10 -31.70
CA ILE A 739 -16.07 -28.72 -30.59
C ILE A 739 -16.31 -27.90 -29.31
N TRP A 740 -16.85 -28.55 -28.27
CA TRP A 740 -17.23 -27.99 -26.98
C TRP A 740 -16.06 -27.98 -25.99
N SER A 741 -15.42 -29.13 -25.77
CA SER A 741 -14.25 -29.28 -24.91
C SER A 741 -13.43 -30.49 -25.33
N LEU A 742 -12.17 -30.47 -24.92
CA LEU A 742 -11.29 -31.62 -24.90
C LEU A 742 -10.88 -31.84 -23.45
N ASP A 743 -11.33 -32.92 -22.85
CA ASP A 743 -11.03 -33.25 -21.46
C ASP A 743 -9.98 -34.36 -21.41
N VAL A 744 -8.76 -34.03 -20.94
CA VAL A 744 -7.68 -35.00 -20.71
C VAL A 744 -7.79 -35.49 -19.27
N GLU A 745 -8.21 -36.74 -19.11
CA GLU A 745 -8.51 -37.31 -17.78
C GLU A 745 -7.28 -37.90 -17.08
N SER A 746 -6.30 -38.39 -17.84
CA SER A 746 -5.05 -38.95 -17.31
C SER A 746 -3.96 -39.01 -18.38
N TYR A 747 -2.69 -39.04 -17.96
CA TYR A 747 -1.54 -39.16 -18.85
C TYR A 747 -0.32 -39.72 -18.11
N GLY A 748 0.56 -40.44 -18.81
CA GLY A 748 1.76 -41.05 -18.21
C GLY A 748 2.38 -42.14 -19.06
N LEU A 749 3.20 -43.01 -18.45
CA LEU A 749 3.60 -44.28 -19.09
C LEU A 749 2.43 -45.24 -19.08
N VAL A 750 2.07 -45.72 -20.27
CA VAL A 750 1.08 -46.77 -20.47
C VAL A 750 1.72 -48.09 -20.08
N LYS A 751 1.04 -48.90 -19.26
CA LYS A 751 1.49 -50.28 -18.98
C LYS A 751 1.23 -51.18 -20.19
N GLU A 752 2.10 -52.17 -20.42
CA GLU A 752 2.11 -53.07 -21.60
C GLU A 752 0.73 -53.65 -21.95
N ASP A 753 -0.10 -53.98 -20.94
CA ASP A 753 -1.46 -54.52 -21.12
C ASP A 753 -2.44 -53.58 -21.87
N PHE A 754 -2.11 -52.29 -22.01
CA PHE A 754 -2.98 -51.25 -22.58
C PHE A 754 -2.39 -50.57 -23.83
N GLU A 755 -1.23 -51.00 -24.32
CA GLU A 755 -0.51 -50.33 -25.43
C GLU A 755 -1.21 -50.46 -26.79
N ASN A 756 -2.09 -51.45 -26.98
CA ASN A 756 -2.76 -51.76 -28.26
C ASN A 756 -4.29 -51.54 -28.24
N MET A 757 -4.82 -50.75 -27.31
CA MET A 757 -6.28 -50.50 -27.20
C MET A 757 -6.71 -49.26 -27.99
N ASP A 758 -7.25 -49.45 -29.19
CA ASP A 758 -7.75 -48.32 -30.01
C ASP A 758 -9.05 -47.71 -29.47
N GLU A 759 -9.90 -48.52 -28.83
CA GLU A 759 -11.17 -48.12 -28.20
C GLU A 759 -11.30 -48.75 -26.80
N LEU A 760 -11.24 -47.93 -25.75
CA LEU A 760 -11.50 -48.36 -24.36
C LEU A 760 -12.98 -48.25 -23.95
N SER A 761 -13.84 -47.72 -24.83
CA SER A 761 -15.27 -47.56 -24.59
C SER A 761 -15.96 -48.86 -24.14
N LEU A 762 -15.58 -50.01 -24.72
CA LEU A 762 -16.09 -51.33 -24.36
C LEU A 762 -15.61 -51.84 -23.00
N ALA A 763 -14.43 -51.42 -22.53
CA ALA A 763 -13.87 -51.88 -21.25
C ALA A 763 -14.46 -51.15 -20.03
N TYR A 764 -15.14 -50.01 -20.26
CA TYR A 764 -15.73 -49.16 -19.22
C TYR A 764 -17.26 -49.18 -19.19
N GLU A 765 -17.90 -49.90 -20.11
CA GLU A 765 -19.35 -50.04 -20.16
C GLU A 765 -19.85 -50.80 -18.91
N GLY A 766 -20.62 -50.13 -18.06
CA GLY A 766 -21.18 -50.72 -16.83
C GLY A 766 -20.35 -50.55 -15.55
N LEU A 767 -19.17 -49.91 -15.60
CA LEU A 767 -18.33 -49.69 -14.42
C LEU A 767 -18.74 -48.45 -13.60
N SER A 768 -18.68 -48.56 -12.28
CA SER A 768 -18.85 -47.45 -11.33
C SER A 768 -17.66 -46.49 -11.36
N GLU A 769 -17.84 -45.27 -10.85
CA GLU A 769 -16.79 -44.24 -10.84
C GLU A 769 -15.56 -44.62 -9.99
N VAL A 770 -15.77 -45.45 -8.97
CA VAL A 770 -14.67 -46.02 -8.16
C VAL A 770 -13.86 -47.02 -8.98
N GLU A 771 -14.52 -47.88 -9.76
CA GLU A 771 -13.87 -48.86 -10.64
C GLU A 771 -13.12 -48.16 -11.78
N VAL A 772 -13.71 -47.12 -12.39
CA VAL A 772 -13.05 -46.30 -13.41
C VAL A 772 -11.79 -45.62 -12.85
N ASN A 773 -11.86 -45.04 -11.64
CA ASN A 773 -10.70 -44.40 -11.02
C ASN A 773 -9.62 -45.42 -10.60
N LEU A 774 -10.01 -46.63 -10.18
CA LEU A 774 -9.07 -47.72 -9.93
C LEU A 774 -8.33 -48.13 -11.22
N LEU A 775 -9.07 -48.28 -12.32
CA LEU A 775 -8.54 -48.60 -13.64
C LEU A 775 -7.60 -47.51 -14.17
N LYS A 776 -7.92 -46.23 -13.96
CA LYS A 776 -7.01 -45.11 -14.32
C LYS A 776 -5.65 -45.21 -13.63
N HIS A 777 -5.63 -45.56 -12.34
CA HIS A 777 -4.40 -45.80 -11.59
C HIS A 777 -3.68 -47.09 -12.00
N GLN A 778 -4.41 -48.07 -12.56
CA GLN A 778 -3.82 -49.28 -13.11
C GLN A 778 -3.21 -49.04 -14.51
N MET A 779 -3.81 -48.20 -15.34
CA MET A 779 -3.41 -47.95 -16.73
C MET A 779 -2.17 -47.07 -16.90
N PHE A 780 -2.09 -45.98 -16.13
CA PHE A 780 -1.00 -45.01 -16.24
C PHE A 780 -0.12 -45.04 -14.99
N SER A 781 1.19 -45.11 -15.19
CA SER A 781 2.15 -44.80 -14.12
C SER A 781 2.60 -43.34 -14.24
N ASN A 782 2.23 -42.54 -13.24
CA ASN A 782 2.61 -41.14 -13.10
C ASN A 782 2.70 -40.82 -11.60
N ASP A 783 3.84 -40.32 -11.14
CA ASP A 783 4.11 -40.04 -9.72
C ASP A 783 3.80 -38.58 -9.33
N GLY A 784 3.17 -37.81 -10.22
CA GLY A 784 2.86 -36.39 -10.04
C GLY A 784 4.04 -35.45 -10.26
N ASN A 785 5.28 -35.97 -10.35
CA ASN A 785 6.50 -35.20 -10.63
C ASN A 785 7.02 -35.39 -12.07
N GLY A 786 6.48 -36.38 -12.79
CA GLY A 786 6.80 -36.64 -14.18
C GLY A 786 6.88 -38.14 -14.43
N VAL A 787 7.47 -38.49 -15.56
CA VAL A 787 7.55 -39.86 -16.04
C VAL A 787 9.02 -40.24 -16.18
N VAL A 788 9.48 -41.28 -15.50
CA VAL A 788 10.88 -41.74 -15.62
C VAL A 788 11.07 -42.44 -16.97
N TYR A 789 12.05 -42.02 -17.77
CA TYR A 789 12.37 -42.63 -19.06
C TYR A 789 12.65 -44.13 -18.92
N GLN A 790 11.94 -44.93 -19.71
CA GLN A 790 12.15 -46.36 -19.92
C GLN A 790 12.24 -46.61 -21.43
N ALA A 791 13.33 -47.22 -21.89
CA ALA A 791 13.54 -47.49 -23.31
C ALA A 791 12.48 -48.48 -23.81
N GLY A 792 11.79 -48.12 -24.90
CA GLY A 792 10.74 -48.96 -25.49
C GLY A 792 9.35 -48.82 -24.86
N ALA A 793 9.18 -48.02 -23.81
CA ALA A 793 7.89 -47.82 -23.16
C ALA A 793 7.05 -46.75 -23.87
N SER A 794 5.72 -46.87 -23.77
CA SER A 794 4.78 -45.95 -24.42
C SER A 794 4.31 -44.82 -23.52
N LEU A 795 4.42 -43.57 -23.99
CA LEU A 795 3.71 -42.43 -23.40
C LEU A 795 2.27 -42.42 -23.90
N GLY A 796 1.30 -42.12 -23.04
CA GLY A 796 -0.08 -42.03 -23.46
C GLY A 796 -0.89 -40.95 -22.76
N VAL A 797 -2.01 -40.60 -23.39
CA VAL A 797 -3.03 -39.68 -22.89
C VAL A 797 -4.40 -40.32 -23.01
N LEU A 798 -5.20 -40.22 -21.95
CA LEU A 798 -6.62 -40.55 -21.93
C LEU A 798 -7.41 -39.25 -22.06
N TYR A 799 -8.24 -39.15 -23.09
CA TYR A 799 -8.99 -37.95 -23.39
C TYR A 799 -10.41 -38.26 -23.84
N SER A 800 -11.29 -37.27 -23.80
CA SER A 800 -12.60 -37.31 -24.45
C SER A 800 -12.83 -35.99 -25.18
N VAL A 801 -13.53 -36.07 -26.31
CA VAL A 801 -13.88 -34.88 -27.11
C VAL A 801 -15.38 -34.69 -27.03
N ASN A 802 -15.79 -33.53 -26.53
CA ASN A 802 -17.18 -33.13 -26.50
C ASN A 802 -17.44 -32.24 -27.72
N PHE A 803 -18.44 -32.58 -28.53
CA PHE A 803 -18.77 -31.88 -29.77
C PHE A 803 -20.25 -32.07 -30.14
N ILE A 804 -20.82 -31.13 -30.90
CA ILE A 804 -22.25 -31.15 -31.26
C ILE A 804 -22.39 -30.93 -32.78
N PRO A 805 -23.27 -31.67 -33.47
CA PRO A 805 -24.11 -32.76 -32.94
C PRO A 805 -23.25 -33.98 -32.56
N GLY A 806 -23.64 -34.74 -31.54
CA GLY A 806 -22.83 -35.82 -30.97
C GLY A 806 -23.28 -37.23 -31.39
N ASN A 807 -24.22 -37.29 -32.34
CA ASN A 807 -24.64 -38.51 -33.02
C ASN A 807 -23.79 -38.81 -34.27
N VAL A 808 -22.71 -38.05 -34.47
CA VAL A 808 -21.74 -38.24 -35.56
C VAL A 808 -20.38 -38.58 -34.98
N THR A 809 -19.56 -39.26 -35.77
CA THR A 809 -18.14 -39.47 -35.47
C THR A 809 -17.33 -38.41 -36.20
N ILE A 810 -16.36 -37.78 -35.52
CA ILE A 810 -15.55 -36.71 -36.12
C ILE A 810 -14.07 -37.09 -36.14
N PRO A 811 -13.32 -36.71 -37.18
CA PRO A 811 -11.87 -36.92 -37.19
C PRO A 811 -11.16 -35.76 -36.47
N ILE A 812 -10.32 -36.07 -35.49
CA ILE A 812 -9.36 -35.12 -34.91
C ILE A 812 -7.93 -35.52 -35.29
N GLU A 813 -7.04 -34.54 -35.44
CA GLU A 813 -5.62 -34.78 -35.68
C GLU A 813 -4.84 -34.63 -34.36
N ILE A 814 -4.08 -35.64 -33.97
CA ILE A 814 -3.28 -35.66 -32.74
C ILE A 814 -1.80 -35.63 -33.11
N LYS A 815 -1.08 -34.64 -32.59
CA LYS A 815 0.34 -34.40 -32.84
C LYS A 815 1.16 -34.61 -31.58
N TRP A 816 2.16 -35.49 -31.66
CA TRP A 816 3.18 -35.68 -30.64
C TRP A 816 4.41 -34.83 -30.97
N VAL A 817 4.74 -33.92 -30.07
CA VAL A 817 5.84 -32.98 -30.21
C VAL A 817 6.92 -33.33 -29.19
N SER A 818 8.15 -33.52 -29.66
CA SER A 818 9.31 -33.80 -28.82
C SER A 818 9.76 -32.57 -28.02
N PRO A 819 10.60 -32.74 -27.00
CA PRO A 819 11.16 -31.64 -26.22
C PRO A 819 11.95 -30.60 -27.03
N ASP A 820 12.51 -30.96 -28.18
CA ASP A 820 13.15 -30.02 -29.13
C ASP A 820 12.16 -29.35 -30.09
N LYS A 821 10.86 -29.41 -29.79
CA LYS A 821 9.74 -28.79 -30.52
C LYS A 821 9.53 -29.31 -31.95
N LYS A 822 10.01 -30.53 -32.26
CA LYS A 822 9.73 -31.20 -33.53
C LYS A 822 8.48 -32.07 -33.42
N ILE A 823 7.65 -32.08 -34.46
CA ILE A 823 6.52 -33.00 -34.55
C ILE A 823 7.08 -34.37 -34.94
N ILE A 824 7.00 -35.35 -34.03
CA ILE A 824 7.54 -36.69 -34.22
C ILE A 824 6.47 -37.65 -34.74
N ASN A 825 5.20 -37.42 -34.39
CA ASN A 825 4.07 -38.20 -34.90
C ASN A 825 2.85 -37.28 -35.11
N SER A 826 2.09 -37.51 -36.18
CA SER A 826 0.79 -36.87 -36.43
C SER A 826 -0.17 -37.90 -37.01
N ARG A 827 -1.36 -38.02 -36.43
CA ARG A 827 -2.35 -39.01 -36.88
C ARG A 827 -3.78 -38.50 -36.75
N LEU A 828 -4.64 -38.91 -37.68
CA LEU A 828 -6.07 -38.67 -37.63
C LEU A 828 -6.75 -39.81 -36.86
N LYS A 829 -7.55 -39.47 -35.85
CA LYS A 829 -8.30 -40.42 -35.03
C LYS A 829 -9.79 -40.04 -35.03
N SER A 830 -10.64 -41.03 -35.28
CA SER A 830 -12.09 -40.90 -35.24
C SER A 830 -12.57 -40.88 -33.80
N VAL A 831 -13.15 -39.76 -33.37
CA VAL A 831 -13.70 -39.57 -32.02
C VAL A 831 -15.22 -39.56 -32.06
N ASN A 832 -15.81 -40.29 -31.11
CA ASN A 832 -17.24 -40.23 -30.82
C ASN A 832 -17.49 -39.25 -29.67
N TYR A 833 -18.69 -38.68 -29.62
CA TYR A 833 -19.05 -37.70 -28.61
C TYR A 833 -18.90 -38.26 -27.20
N CYS A 834 -18.16 -37.55 -26.35
CA CYS A 834 -18.00 -37.87 -24.93
C CYS A 834 -17.49 -39.30 -24.65
N GLN A 835 -16.92 -39.97 -25.67
CA GLN A 835 -16.29 -41.27 -25.48
C GLN A 835 -14.83 -41.07 -25.10
N ARG A 836 -14.41 -41.79 -24.06
CA ARG A 836 -13.03 -41.85 -23.61
C ARG A 836 -12.20 -42.63 -24.62
N GLN A 837 -11.07 -42.05 -25.02
CA GLN A 837 -10.13 -42.64 -25.95
C GLN A 837 -8.70 -42.50 -25.43
N VAL A 838 -7.83 -43.41 -25.85
CA VAL A 838 -6.40 -43.35 -25.54
C VAL A 838 -5.61 -43.10 -26.81
N ASP A 839 -4.60 -42.25 -26.70
CA ASP A 839 -3.58 -42.05 -27.72
C ASP A 839 -2.22 -42.31 -27.08
N ALA A 840 -1.41 -43.20 -27.68
CA ALA A 840 -0.08 -43.53 -27.19
C ALA A 840 1.04 -43.38 -28.24
N PHE A 841 2.25 -43.12 -27.78
CA PHE A 841 3.46 -43.02 -28.59
C PHE A 841 4.63 -43.73 -27.91
N GLN A 842 5.25 -44.66 -28.63
CA GLN A 842 6.39 -45.43 -28.11
C GLN A 842 7.68 -44.61 -28.11
N LEU A 843 8.35 -44.55 -26.97
CA LEU A 843 9.60 -43.80 -26.84
C LEU A 843 10.76 -44.50 -27.60
N PRO A 844 11.63 -43.74 -28.31
CA PRO A 844 12.78 -44.30 -29.01
C PRO A 844 13.70 -45.10 -28.08
N ALA A 845 14.31 -46.18 -28.57
CA ALA A 845 15.23 -47.01 -27.79
C ALA A 845 16.52 -46.28 -27.33
N LYS A 846 16.83 -45.11 -27.91
CA LYS A 846 18.02 -44.29 -27.61
C LYS A 846 17.61 -43.00 -26.88
N ASP A 847 18.22 -42.75 -25.72
CA ASP A 847 17.95 -41.63 -24.79
C ASP A 847 18.39 -40.22 -25.30
N GLN A 848 18.81 -40.10 -26.57
CA GLN A 848 19.22 -38.82 -27.15
C GLN A 848 17.99 -38.04 -27.65
N GLY A 849 17.70 -36.89 -27.03
CA GLY A 849 16.59 -36.01 -27.44
C GLY A 849 15.23 -36.35 -26.82
N VAL A 850 15.14 -37.43 -26.03
CA VAL A 850 13.88 -37.90 -25.41
C VAL A 850 13.55 -37.19 -24.09
N LYS A 851 14.51 -36.47 -23.50
CA LYS A 851 14.38 -35.81 -22.20
C LYS A 851 13.75 -34.43 -22.33
N GLY A 852 12.84 -34.12 -21.41
CA GLY A 852 12.17 -32.83 -21.32
C GLY A 852 10.66 -32.97 -21.48
N THR A 853 10.02 -31.84 -21.77
CA THR A 853 8.56 -31.76 -21.89
C THR A 853 8.12 -32.19 -23.28
N TRP A 854 7.45 -33.34 -23.35
CA TRP A 854 6.69 -33.76 -24.52
C TRP A 854 5.34 -33.06 -24.52
N GLU A 855 4.83 -32.74 -25.71
CA GLU A 855 3.51 -32.11 -25.86
C GLU A 855 2.64 -32.95 -26.79
N VAL A 856 1.39 -33.17 -26.39
CA VAL A 856 0.36 -33.79 -27.23
C VAL A 856 -0.63 -32.69 -27.58
N GLN A 857 -0.77 -32.39 -28.87
CA GLN A 857 -1.65 -31.32 -29.36
C GLN A 857 -2.78 -31.91 -30.18
N PHE A 858 -4.00 -31.42 -29.99
CA PHE A 858 -5.21 -31.92 -30.62
C PHE A 858 -5.75 -30.87 -31.57
N PHE A 859 -6.13 -31.26 -32.79
CA PHE A 859 -6.62 -30.36 -33.84
C PHE A 859 -7.92 -30.87 -34.45
N TYR A 860 -8.84 -29.95 -34.75
CA TYR A 860 -10.04 -30.21 -35.56
C TYR A 860 -10.10 -29.18 -36.69
N GLN A 861 -10.18 -29.66 -37.95
CA GLN A 861 -10.18 -28.81 -39.15
C GLN A 861 -9.05 -27.76 -39.17
N GLY A 862 -7.84 -28.15 -38.73
CA GLY A 862 -6.66 -27.29 -38.67
C GLY A 862 -6.61 -26.31 -37.49
N LYS A 863 -7.66 -26.24 -36.65
CA LYS A 863 -7.66 -25.43 -35.43
C LYS A 863 -7.23 -26.27 -34.22
N ASN A 864 -6.31 -25.77 -33.40
CA ASN A 864 -5.94 -26.41 -32.14
C ASN A 864 -7.14 -26.37 -31.17
N ILE A 865 -7.54 -27.53 -30.66
CA ILE A 865 -8.66 -27.73 -29.72
C ILE A 865 -8.21 -28.10 -28.29
N GLY A 866 -6.90 -28.29 -28.06
CA GLY A 866 -6.33 -28.53 -26.74
C GLY A 866 -4.89 -29.07 -26.79
N GLU A 867 -4.18 -28.99 -25.66
CA GLU A 867 -2.82 -29.54 -25.51
C GLU A 867 -2.59 -30.17 -24.13
N GLN A 868 -1.77 -31.21 -24.06
CA GLN A 868 -1.30 -31.84 -22.82
C GLN A 868 0.22 -31.89 -22.80
N ARG A 869 0.83 -31.59 -21.65
CA ARG A 869 2.29 -31.64 -21.44
C ARG A 869 2.69 -32.80 -20.54
N ILE A 870 3.73 -33.54 -20.92
CA ILE A 870 4.26 -34.70 -20.18
C ILE A 870 5.76 -34.53 -19.97
N ASN A 871 6.22 -34.47 -18.72
CA ASN A 871 7.63 -34.30 -18.41
C ASN A 871 8.33 -35.65 -18.28
N VAL A 872 9.31 -35.93 -19.15
CA VAL A 872 10.10 -37.17 -19.12
C VAL A 872 11.46 -36.93 -18.44
N LEU A 873 11.71 -37.64 -17.34
CA LEU A 873 12.84 -37.47 -16.42
C LEU A 873 13.89 -38.58 -16.57
N LYS A 874 15.15 -38.28 -16.20
CA LYS A 874 16.24 -39.28 -16.18
C LYS A 874 16.22 -40.11 -14.90
N LYS A 875 16.31 -41.44 -15.02
CA LYS A 875 16.50 -42.37 -13.89
C LYS A 875 17.76 -41.97 -13.11
N THR A 876 17.60 -41.48 -11.88
CA THR A 876 18.71 -41.18 -10.96
C THR A 876 18.77 -42.25 -9.88
N VAL A 877 19.97 -42.69 -9.51
CA VAL A 877 20.28 -43.84 -8.63
C VAL A 877 19.70 -43.73 -7.19
N ARG A 878 18.94 -42.67 -6.86
CA ARG A 878 18.35 -42.46 -5.52
C ARG A 878 16.93 -43.00 -5.30
N GLN A 879 16.24 -43.53 -6.32
CA GLN A 879 14.88 -44.09 -6.14
C GLN A 879 14.84 -45.54 -5.67
N VAL A 880 15.99 -46.22 -5.50
CA VAL A 880 16.05 -47.59 -4.94
C VAL A 880 15.79 -47.61 -3.43
N ALA A 881 15.88 -46.48 -2.72
CA ALA A 881 15.79 -46.44 -1.26
C ALA A 881 14.39 -46.16 -0.69
N VAL A 882 13.37 -45.84 -1.51
CA VAL A 882 12.04 -45.46 -1.01
C VAL A 882 11.02 -46.61 -1.09
N ASN A 883 11.19 -47.57 -2.01
CA ASN A 883 10.29 -48.72 -2.13
C ASN A 883 10.67 -49.94 -1.24
N GLN A 884 11.64 -49.81 -0.33
CA GLN A 884 11.99 -50.85 0.65
C GLN A 884 11.84 -50.40 2.12
N GLN A 885 11.32 -49.19 2.39
CA GLN A 885 11.16 -48.68 3.76
C GLN A 885 9.74 -48.24 4.15
N SER A 886 8.72 -48.44 3.30
CA SER A 886 7.31 -48.21 3.68
C SER A 886 6.69 -49.36 4.46
N ASP A 887 7.34 -50.52 4.54
CA ASP A 887 6.97 -51.63 5.43
C ASP A 887 7.85 -51.63 6.69
N LYS A 888 7.71 -50.60 7.54
CA LYS A 888 7.94 -50.66 8.99
C LYS A 888 7.83 -49.27 9.63
N MET A 889 6.75 -49.09 10.38
CA MET A 889 6.72 -48.45 11.70
C MET A 889 7.35 -47.06 11.88
N SER A 890 6.43 -46.11 12.10
CA SER A 890 6.26 -45.39 13.38
C SER A 890 6.95 -44.04 13.61
N PHE A 891 6.09 -43.15 14.13
CA PHE A 891 6.31 -42.00 15.03
C PHE A 891 6.98 -40.70 14.56
N SER A 892 6.30 -39.62 14.94
CA SER A 892 6.83 -38.40 15.56
C SER A 892 7.13 -37.16 14.68
N THR A 893 6.31 -36.14 14.94
CA THR A 893 6.62 -34.72 15.21
C THR A 893 7.87 -34.05 14.63
N SER A 894 7.57 -32.93 13.97
CA SER A 894 8.14 -31.58 14.14
C SER A 894 9.22 -31.08 13.16
N ARG A 895 8.92 -29.88 12.63
CA ARG A 895 9.76 -28.70 12.30
C ARG A 895 11.03 -28.97 11.47
N GLY A 896 11.32 -28.27 10.38
CA GLY A 896 10.89 -26.97 9.87
C GLY A 896 12.07 -26.31 9.14
N LEU A 897 11.77 -25.31 8.30
CA LEU A 897 12.71 -24.29 7.75
C LEU A 897 13.72 -24.81 6.69
N SER A 898 14.16 -24.07 5.68
CA SER A 898 13.88 -22.72 5.18
C SER A 898 14.75 -22.49 3.93
N ASP A 899 14.28 -21.59 3.07
CA ASP A 899 15.06 -20.54 2.40
C ASP A 899 16.01 -20.82 1.20
N SER A 900 15.46 -20.50 0.03
CA SER A 900 15.77 -19.26 -0.71
C SER A 900 16.83 -19.27 -1.84
N LYS A 901 16.45 -18.51 -2.90
CA LYS A 901 17.29 -17.74 -3.85
C LYS A 901 17.98 -18.57 -4.95
N LYS A 902 17.96 -18.21 -6.25
CA LYS A 902 17.99 -16.89 -6.91
C LYS A 902 17.93 -17.08 -8.44
N ARG A 903 17.42 -16.05 -9.16
CA ARG A 903 17.85 -15.51 -10.49
C ARG A 903 17.71 -16.42 -11.73
N SER A 904 16.84 -16.10 -12.69
CA SER A 904 16.97 -15.06 -13.74
C SER A 904 18.21 -15.21 -14.63
N VAL A 905 18.00 -15.57 -15.90
CA VAL A 905 18.62 -15.18 -17.20
C VAL A 905 18.04 -16.22 -18.20
N ARG A 906 17.31 -15.91 -19.29
CA ARG A 906 17.38 -14.84 -20.28
C ARG A 906 16.00 -14.59 -20.86
#